data_AF-A0A8C6LMH5-F1
#
_entry.id   AF-A0A8C6LMH5-F1
#
_cell.length_a   1.000
_cell.length_b   1.000
_cell.length_c   1.000
_cell.angle_alpha   90.00
_cell.angle_beta   90.00
_cell.angle_gamma   90.00
#
_symmetry.space_group_name_H-M   'P 1'
#
loop_
_entity.id
_entity.type
_entity.pdbx_description
1 polymer ?
#
loop_
_entity_poly.entity_id
_entity_poly.type
_entity_poly.pdbx_seq_one_letter_code
_entity_poly.pdbx_strand_id
1 'polypeptide(L)'
;MPYTPSGFFCDRLIRERERRDGEGSVSKPVRFNGQDYNALRQECLQRKGLFEDDSFPATVESLGFKELGHKSNKVKNIVWKRPKEICENPQFIVGGASRTDICQGDLGDCWLLAAIACLTLNEKLLFRVVPQEQSFSENYAGLFHFQFWRYGDWVDVVIDDRIPTFNNQLVFTKSAERNEFWSALLEKAYAKLHGSYEALKGGNTTEAMEDFTGGVTEFYEMKEAPKELYKIMKKALERGSLMGCSIDSLVPARFETRTVTGLVKGHAYSVTAVDEVNENVSDQETNLNSHKENPSRYFMMSFEDFKKNYTKIEICNLTPDALEDDKIHKWTVSVNEGRWVRGCSAGGCRNYPDTFWTNPQYRLRLLEEDDDPDDNEVGCTFVVALMQKNRRKERKMGANLFTIGFAIYEMHGNKQHMQKDFFLFNSSKARSKSYINLREVTQRFRLSSGEYVIIPSTYEPHQEGDFILRVFSEKRNTSEEIENRIEADHPVVSPEATGSKRVDLNFLPSCVITSPCSAAPLPTQPAPALAGEESEEDQQFRTIFQEIAGEEMEITANELRNVLNRVISTHKDLNTEGFSLESCRSMIALMDMDGTGRLNLQEFRHLWNKIKQWQGIFKHYNADQSGSINSYEMRNAVNDAGFRLNNQLYDIITMRYANENMNIDFDSFVSCLVRLEAMFSKSTH
;
A
#
# COMPACT_ATOMS: atom_id res chain seq x y z
N MET A 1 -5.68 5.23 -20.60
CA MET A 1 -6.87 5.22 -19.72
C MET A 1 -6.39 5.58 -18.32
N PRO A 2 -6.94 6.61 -17.66
CA PRO A 2 -6.64 6.81 -16.25
C PRO A 2 -7.36 5.72 -15.46
N TYR A 3 -6.62 5.11 -14.54
CA TYR A 3 -7.04 4.00 -13.68
C TYR A 3 -8.36 4.32 -12.98
N THR A 4 -9.37 3.45 -13.13
CA THR A 4 -10.58 3.44 -12.31
C THR A 4 -10.28 2.81 -10.95
N PRO A 5 -10.38 3.53 -9.82
CA PRO A 5 -10.13 3.02 -8.46
C PRO A 5 -11.39 2.59 -7.71
N SER A 6 -12.55 2.63 -8.35
CA SER A 6 -13.81 2.14 -7.76
C SER A 6 -13.78 0.66 -7.36
N GLY A 7 -12.80 -0.12 -7.86
CA GLY A 7 -12.60 -1.51 -7.48
C GLY A 7 -12.05 -1.68 -6.06
N PHE A 8 -11.12 -0.84 -5.60
CA PHE A 8 -10.31 -1.15 -4.42
C PHE A 8 -11.12 -1.36 -3.12
N PHE A 9 -12.15 -0.57 -2.86
CA PHE A 9 -12.98 -0.74 -1.66
C PHE A 9 -13.87 -1.98 -1.74
N CYS A 10 -14.54 -2.18 -2.88
CA CYS A 10 -15.31 -3.40 -3.11
C CYS A 10 -14.40 -4.63 -3.02
N ASP A 11 -13.22 -4.58 -3.66
CA ASP A 11 -12.22 -5.63 -3.64
C ASP A 11 -11.70 -5.88 -2.21
N ARG A 12 -11.44 -4.83 -1.42
CA ARG A 12 -11.04 -4.95 -0.01
C ARG A 12 -12.14 -5.59 0.84
N LEU A 13 -13.39 -5.12 0.76
CA LEU A 13 -14.50 -5.68 1.53
C LEU A 13 -14.82 -7.12 1.11
N ILE A 14 -14.78 -7.42 -0.19
CA ILE A 14 -14.92 -8.77 -0.73
C ILE A 14 -13.81 -9.64 -0.16
N ARG A 15 -12.55 -9.18 -0.21
CA ARG A 15 -11.40 -9.91 0.32
C ARG A 15 -11.47 -10.12 1.83
N GLU A 16 -11.87 -9.12 2.61
CA GLU A 16 -12.08 -9.25 4.06
C GLU A 16 -13.17 -10.30 4.39
N ARG A 17 -14.25 -10.34 3.60
CA ARG A 17 -15.29 -11.37 3.71
C ARG A 17 -14.76 -12.76 3.33
N GLU A 18 -14.02 -12.87 2.24
CA GLU A 18 -13.40 -14.12 1.79
C GLU A 18 -12.42 -14.68 2.82
N ARG A 19 -11.59 -13.81 3.43
CA ARG A 19 -10.68 -14.19 4.53
C ARG A 19 -11.44 -14.73 5.74
N ARG A 20 -12.57 -14.13 6.10
CA ARG A 20 -13.46 -14.66 7.15
C ARG A 20 -14.04 -16.04 6.80
N ASP A 21 -14.28 -16.28 5.52
CA ASP A 21 -14.71 -17.59 4.99
C ASP A 21 -13.52 -18.55 4.74
N GLY A 22 -12.35 -18.21 5.28
CA GLY A 22 -11.12 -19.01 5.30
C GLY A 22 -10.29 -18.95 4.01
N GLU A 23 -10.69 -18.19 3.00
CA GLU A 23 -9.92 -18.10 1.75
C GLU A 23 -8.65 -17.27 1.92
N GLY A 24 -7.54 -17.71 1.33
CA GLY A 24 -6.19 -17.17 1.59
C GLY A 24 -5.54 -17.73 2.84
N SER A 25 -6.24 -18.59 3.58
CA SER A 25 -5.59 -19.46 4.55
C SER A 25 -4.84 -20.59 3.83
N VAL A 26 -4.12 -21.36 4.63
CA VAL A 26 -3.26 -22.44 4.14
C VAL A 26 -4.08 -23.61 3.63
N SER A 27 -5.21 -23.89 4.29
CA SER A 27 -6.11 -24.97 3.90
C SER A 27 -6.97 -24.60 2.70
N LYS A 28 -7.11 -23.30 2.40
CA LYS A 28 -7.91 -22.79 1.28
C LYS A 28 -7.18 -21.60 0.62
N PRO A 29 -6.07 -21.84 -0.09
CA PRO A 29 -5.31 -20.79 -0.74
C PRO A 29 -6.11 -20.13 -1.87
N VAL A 30 -5.83 -18.85 -2.12
CA VAL A 30 -6.40 -18.10 -3.24
C VAL A 30 -5.87 -18.68 -4.55
N ARG A 31 -6.77 -18.92 -5.51
CA ARG A 31 -6.40 -19.44 -6.84
C ARG A 31 -5.81 -18.34 -7.71
N PHE A 32 -4.53 -18.45 -8.06
CA PHE A 32 -3.89 -17.47 -8.94
C PHE A 32 -4.52 -17.50 -10.34
N ASN A 33 -4.90 -16.34 -10.87
CA ASN A 33 -5.64 -16.20 -12.13
C ASN A 33 -6.92 -17.07 -12.22
N GLY A 34 -7.51 -17.46 -11.08
CA GLY A 34 -8.71 -18.31 -11.04
C GLY A 34 -8.48 -19.77 -11.44
N GLN A 35 -7.22 -20.21 -11.59
CA GLN A 35 -6.88 -21.57 -12.00
C GLN A 35 -6.98 -22.54 -10.80
N ASP A 36 -7.69 -23.65 -10.96
CA ASP A 36 -7.77 -24.74 -9.97
C ASP A 36 -6.99 -25.95 -10.46
N TYR A 37 -5.95 -26.34 -9.72
CA TYR A 37 -5.07 -27.46 -10.06
C TYR A 37 -5.83 -28.76 -10.29
N ASN A 38 -6.74 -29.12 -9.38
CA ASN A 38 -7.46 -30.39 -9.42
C ASN A 38 -8.44 -30.43 -10.59
N ALA A 39 -9.18 -29.34 -10.82
CA ALA A 39 -10.12 -29.24 -11.93
C ALA A 39 -9.39 -29.30 -13.29
N LEU A 40 -8.31 -28.53 -13.45
CA LEU A 40 -7.52 -28.50 -14.69
C LEU A 40 -6.85 -29.86 -14.95
N ARG A 41 -6.34 -30.52 -13.91
CA ARG A 41 -5.75 -31.86 -14.02
C ARG A 41 -6.79 -32.89 -14.48
N GLN A 42 -7.98 -32.87 -13.89
CA GLN A 42 -9.07 -33.76 -14.29
C GLN A 42 -9.50 -33.52 -15.74
N GLU A 43 -9.67 -32.26 -16.14
CA GLU A 43 -10.01 -31.90 -17.52
C GLU A 43 -8.95 -32.41 -18.52
N CYS A 44 -7.67 -32.20 -18.21
CA CYS A 44 -6.55 -32.65 -19.05
C CYS A 44 -6.50 -34.18 -19.18
N LEU A 45 -6.72 -34.91 -18.07
CA LEU A 45 -6.80 -36.37 -18.08
C LEU A 45 -7.98 -36.88 -18.90
N GLN A 46 -9.16 -36.24 -18.79
CA GLN A 46 -10.35 -36.60 -19.55
C GLN A 46 -10.15 -36.38 -21.07
N ARG A 47 -9.57 -35.24 -21.47
CA ARG A 47 -9.28 -34.93 -22.87
C ARG A 47 -8.06 -35.65 -23.44
N LYS A 48 -7.32 -36.40 -22.60
CA LYS A 48 -6.03 -37.06 -22.93
C LYS A 48 -5.00 -36.08 -23.53
N GLY A 49 -4.99 -34.85 -23.02
CA GLY A 49 -4.09 -33.79 -23.47
C GLY A 49 -3.22 -33.28 -22.32
N LEU A 50 -2.08 -32.69 -22.65
CA LEU A 50 -1.26 -32.00 -21.65
C LEU A 50 -1.77 -30.59 -21.42
N PHE A 51 -1.58 -30.07 -20.22
CA PHE A 51 -1.92 -28.69 -19.89
C PHE A 51 -0.97 -27.72 -20.59
N GLU A 52 -1.54 -26.64 -21.10
CA GLU A 52 -0.83 -25.50 -21.64
C GLU A 52 -1.35 -24.26 -20.94
N ASP A 53 -0.46 -23.53 -20.28
CA ASP A 53 -0.84 -22.41 -19.44
C ASP A 53 -0.99 -21.12 -20.25
N ASP A 54 -2.23 -20.77 -20.58
CA ASP A 54 -2.56 -19.54 -21.30
C ASP A 54 -2.20 -18.27 -20.52
N SER A 55 -2.11 -18.37 -19.18
CA SER A 55 -1.78 -17.22 -18.32
C SER A 55 -0.28 -17.00 -18.16
N PHE A 56 0.54 -17.98 -18.56
CA PHE A 56 2.00 -17.88 -18.60
C PHE A 56 2.56 -18.70 -19.80
N PRO A 57 2.30 -18.23 -21.03
CA PRO A 57 2.52 -19.02 -22.24
C PRO A 57 4.01 -19.27 -22.48
N ALA A 58 4.36 -20.40 -23.11
CA ALA A 58 5.73 -20.77 -23.47
C ALA A 58 6.31 -19.92 -24.62
N THR A 59 6.50 -18.63 -24.34
CA THR A 59 6.84 -17.57 -25.30
C THR A 59 7.92 -16.65 -24.70
N VAL A 60 8.41 -15.69 -25.49
CA VAL A 60 9.47 -14.77 -25.05
C VAL A 60 8.96 -13.77 -24.02
N GLU A 61 7.67 -13.45 -24.04
CA GLU A 61 7.01 -12.55 -23.10
C GLU A 61 7.11 -13.07 -21.66
N SER A 62 7.07 -14.39 -21.48
CA SER A 62 7.23 -15.06 -20.19
C SER A 62 8.70 -15.10 -19.73
N LEU A 63 9.65 -14.97 -20.64
CA LEU A 63 11.07 -14.84 -20.31
C LEU A 63 11.39 -13.43 -19.81
N GLY A 64 10.87 -12.39 -20.48
CA GLY A 64 11.13 -11.02 -20.06
C GLY A 64 10.74 -9.94 -21.06
N PHE A 65 11.25 -8.74 -20.83
CA PHE A 65 10.84 -7.51 -21.52
C PHE A 65 12.02 -6.63 -21.96
N LYS A 66 13.23 -6.83 -21.45
CA LYS A 66 14.41 -6.03 -21.79
C LYS A 66 15.61 -6.90 -22.15
N GLU A 67 16.32 -7.45 -21.17
CA GLU A 67 17.47 -8.34 -21.38
C GLU A 67 17.05 -9.74 -21.84
N LEU A 68 15.84 -10.17 -21.47
CA LEU A 68 15.23 -11.42 -21.92
C LEU A 68 13.98 -11.16 -22.78
N GLY A 69 13.84 -9.96 -23.35
CA GLY A 69 12.75 -9.61 -24.27
C GLY A 69 13.04 -10.00 -25.73
N HIS A 70 12.04 -9.81 -26.59
CA HIS A 70 12.07 -10.17 -28.03
C HIS A 70 13.25 -9.60 -28.85
N LYS A 71 13.83 -8.47 -28.43
CA LYS A 71 14.98 -7.85 -29.11
C LYS A 71 16.33 -8.43 -28.68
N SER A 72 16.35 -9.26 -27.64
CA SER A 72 17.59 -9.79 -27.06
C SER A 72 18.11 -10.98 -27.85
N ASN A 73 19.41 -11.00 -28.11
CA ASN A 73 20.06 -12.18 -28.70
C ASN A 73 20.10 -13.36 -27.72
N LYS A 74 19.94 -13.12 -26.40
CA LYS A 74 19.99 -14.16 -25.37
C LYS A 74 18.84 -15.18 -25.48
N VAL A 75 17.70 -14.77 -26.05
CA VAL A 75 16.49 -15.61 -26.11
C VAL A 75 16.27 -16.30 -27.46
N LYS A 76 17.04 -15.96 -28.50
CA LYS A 76 16.82 -16.44 -29.87
C LYS A 76 16.86 -17.97 -30.03
N ASN A 77 17.67 -18.64 -29.22
CA ASN A 77 17.87 -20.09 -29.29
C ASN A 77 17.21 -20.83 -28.12
N ILE A 78 16.40 -20.14 -27.31
CA ILE A 78 15.69 -20.76 -26.19
C ILE A 78 14.47 -21.49 -26.75
N VAL A 79 14.35 -22.77 -26.39
CA VAL A 79 13.21 -23.62 -26.74
C VAL A 79 12.57 -24.12 -25.46
N TRP A 80 11.27 -23.97 -25.35
CA TRP A 80 10.51 -24.50 -24.22
C TRP A 80 10.27 -26.00 -24.41
N LYS A 81 10.69 -26.81 -23.44
CA LYS A 81 10.55 -28.26 -23.47
C LYS A 81 10.03 -28.80 -22.15
N ARG A 82 9.26 -29.87 -22.18
CA ARG A 82 8.84 -30.61 -20.99
C ARG A 82 9.96 -31.53 -20.53
N PRO A 83 10.05 -31.87 -19.23
CA PRO A 83 11.02 -32.83 -18.69
C PRO A 83 11.07 -34.16 -19.45
N LYS A 84 9.92 -34.69 -19.88
CA LYS A 84 9.83 -35.93 -20.69
C LYS A 84 10.47 -35.83 -22.08
N GLU A 85 10.74 -34.62 -22.58
CA GLU A 85 11.46 -34.37 -23.83
C GLU A 85 12.97 -34.17 -23.62
N ILE A 86 13.41 -34.04 -22.37
CA ILE A 86 14.78 -33.72 -21.97
C ILE A 86 15.48 -34.96 -21.41
N CYS A 87 14.79 -35.77 -20.59
CA CYS A 87 15.32 -37.01 -20.02
C CYS A 87 14.26 -38.13 -20.02
N GLU A 88 14.73 -39.38 -19.99
CA GLU A 88 13.87 -40.57 -20.14
C GLU A 88 12.97 -40.84 -18.92
N ASN A 89 13.46 -40.55 -17.71
CA ASN A 89 12.75 -40.82 -16.45
C ASN A 89 12.73 -39.57 -15.55
N PRO A 90 11.99 -38.52 -15.92
CA PRO A 90 11.90 -37.32 -15.10
C PRO A 90 11.21 -37.63 -13.77
N GLN A 91 11.74 -37.08 -12.70
CA GLN A 91 11.26 -37.17 -11.34
C GLN A 91 10.97 -35.76 -10.82
N PHE A 92 9.93 -35.65 -10.01
CA PHE A 92 9.62 -34.37 -9.38
C PHE A 92 10.69 -34.07 -8.33
N ILE A 93 10.84 -34.96 -7.36
CA ILE A 93 11.85 -34.95 -6.30
C ILE A 93 12.57 -36.31 -6.27
N VAL A 94 13.89 -36.32 -6.08
CA VAL A 94 14.72 -37.54 -6.00
C VAL A 94 15.44 -37.58 -4.65
N GLY A 95 15.13 -38.56 -3.80
CA GLY A 95 15.83 -38.74 -2.53
C GLY A 95 15.48 -37.71 -1.43
N GLY A 96 14.38 -36.97 -1.62
CA GLY A 96 13.99 -35.85 -0.76
C GLY A 96 14.51 -34.53 -1.34
N ALA A 97 13.79 -33.44 -1.12
CA ALA A 97 14.17 -32.14 -1.67
C ALA A 97 15.28 -31.52 -0.81
N SER A 98 16.43 -31.30 -1.43
CA SER A 98 17.67 -30.90 -0.79
C SER A 98 18.23 -29.62 -1.43
N ARG A 99 19.07 -28.91 -0.68
CA ARG A 99 19.84 -27.76 -1.19
C ARG A 99 20.75 -28.09 -2.37
N THR A 100 21.11 -29.37 -2.56
CA THR A 100 21.88 -29.84 -3.72
C THR A 100 21.15 -29.64 -5.04
N ASP A 101 19.83 -29.53 -4.98
CA ASP A 101 18.92 -29.53 -6.13
C ASP A 101 18.78 -28.13 -6.75
N ILE A 102 19.49 -27.14 -6.18
CA ILE A 102 19.27 -25.71 -6.44
C ILE A 102 20.53 -25.08 -7.02
N CYS A 103 20.83 -25.37 -8.28
CA CYS A 103 21.94 -24.75 -9.02
C CYS A 103 21.44 -23.57 -9.84
N GLN A 104 22.04 -22.40 -9.59
CA GLN A 104 21.76 -21.20 -10.36
C GLN A 104 22.09 -21.40 -11.85
N GLY A 105 21.17 -20.95 -12.70
CA GLY A 105 21.38 -20.84 -14.13
C GLY A 105 21.83 -19.44 -14.55
N ASP A 106 21.43 -19.00 -15.74
CA ASP A 106 21.89 -17.74 -16.34
C ASP A 106 21.11 -16.49 -15.86
N LEU A 107 20.24 -16.63 -14.85
CA LEU A 107 19.44 -15.55 -14.27
C LEU A 107 20.09 -15.02 -12.99
N GLY A 108 19.99 -13.70 -12.77
CA GLY A 108 20.54 -13.02 -11.60
C GLY A 108 19.59 -13.04 -10.40
N ASP A 109 19.11 -14.22 -10.02
CA ASP A 109 18.10 -14.46 -8.98
C ASP A 109 18.62 -15.32 -7.82
N CYS A 110 19.94 -15.31 -7.58
CA CYS A 110 20.58 -15.99 -6.44
C CYS A 110 19.88 -15.74 -5.08
N TRP A 111 19.27 -14.58 -4.87
CA TRP A 111 18.46 -14.26 -3.69
C TRP A 111 17.27 -15.21 -3.49
N LEU A 112 16.60 -15.60 -4.58
CA LEU A 112 15.51 -16.58 -4.56
C LEU A 112 16.07 -17.97 -4.24
N LEU A 113 17.17 -18.35 -4.90
CA LEU A 113 17.75 -19.67 -4.75
C LEU A 113 18.34 -19.91 -3.35
N ALA A 114 18.94 -18.90 -2.75
CA ALA A 114 19.38 -18.95 -1.35
C ALA A 114 18.20 -19.15 -0.40
N ALA A 115 17.05 -18.52 -0.67
CA ALA A 115 15.83 -18.74 0.12
C ALA A 115 15.26 -20.15 -0.08
N ILE A 116 15.24 -20.68 -1.32
CA ILE A 116 14.81 -22.07 -1.58
C ILE A 116 15.75 -23.03 -0.85
N ALA A 117 17.07 -22.77 -0.83
CA ALA A 117 18.02 -23.60 -0.11
C ALA A 117 17.74 -23.59 1.40
N CYS A 118 17.42 -22.44 1.99
CA CYS A 118 16.99 -22.36 3.38
C CYS A 118 15.68 -23.14 3.62
N LEU A 119 14.73 -23.09 2.68
CA LEU A 119 13.46 -23.79 2.78
C LEU A 119 13.64 -25.31 2.91
N THR A 120 14.64 -25.89 2.24
CA THR A 120 14.93 -27.34 2.33
C THR A 120 15.38 -27.80 3.72
N LEU A 121 15.79 -26.88 4.60
CA LEU A 121 16.15 -27.20 5.99
C LEU A 121 14.93 -27.50 6.87
N ASN A 122 13.72 -27.15 6.42
CA ASN A 122 12.49 -27.37 7.16
C ASN A 122 11.44 -28.02 6.25
N GLU A 123 11.37 -29.36 6.29
CA GLU A 123 10.45 -30.16 5.46
C GLU A 123 8.99 -29.72 5.58
N LYS A 124 8.51 -29.34 6.78
CA LYS A 124 7.13 -28.88 6.96
C LYS A 124 6.84 -27.61 6.16
N LEU A 125 7.76 -26.64 6.17
CA LEU A 125 7.61 -25.41 5.37
C LEU A 125 7.79 -25.68 3.88
N LEU A 126 8.74 -26.56 3.53
CA LEU A 126 8.96 -26.96 2.15
C LEU A 126 7.69 -27.57 1.53
N PHE A 127 7.06 -28.53 2.21
CA PHE A 127 5.85 -29.19 1.67
C PHE A 127 4.61 -28.30 1.66
N ARG A 128 4.66 -27.17 2.36
CA ARG A 128 3.66 -26.11 2.22
C ARG A 128 3.80 -25.39 0.88
N VAL A 129 5.02 -25.04 0.49
CA VAL A 129 5.30 -24.36 -0.79
C VAL A 129 5.26 -25.33 -1.96
N VAL A 130 5.74 -26.56 -1.75
CA VAL A 130 5.90 -27.62 -2.74
C VAL A 130 5.07 -28.85 -2.33
N PRO A 131 3.78 -28.91 -2.69
CA PRO A 131 2.92 -30.05 -2.39
C PRO A 131 3.50 -31.38 -2.90
N GLN A 132 3.50 -32.41 -2.07
CA GLN A 132 4.23 -33.67 -2.30
C GLN A 132 3.53 -34.64 -3.25
N GLU A 133 2.24 -34.48 -3.51
CA GLU A 133 1.40 -35.38 -4.30
C GLU A 133 1.68 -35.33 -5.82
N GLN A 134 2.70 -34.58 -6.23
CA GLN A 134 3.00 -34.27 -7.62
C GLN A 134 4.01 -35.26 -8.21
N SER A 135 3.74 -35.74 -9.43
CA SER A 135 4.57 -36.76 -10.07
C SER A 135 4.55 -36.64 -11.60
N PHE A 136 5.64 -37.07 -12.24
CA PHE A 136 5.69 -37.25 -13.70
C PHE A 136 5.13 -38.61 -14.16
N SER A 137 4.90 -39.52 -13.23
CA SER A 137 4.44 -40.89 -13.52
C SER A 137 2.94 -41.02 -13.29
N GLU A 138 2.48 -40.80 -12.06
CA GLU A 138 1.09 -41.01 -11.67
C GLU A 138 0.21 -39.79 -12.01
N ASN A 139 -0.93 -40.02 -12.67
CA ASN A 139 -1.90 -38.98 -13.03
C ASN A 139 -1.30 -37.76 -13.75
N TYR A 140 -0.22 -37.98 -14.49
CA TYR A 140 0.50 -36.92 -15.19
C TYR A 140 -0.34 -36.31 -16.31
N ALA A 141 -0.52 -34.99 -16.23
CA ALA A 141 -1.22 -34.19 -17.23
C ALA A 141 -0.44 -32.93 -17.64
N GLY A 142 0.87 -32.88 -17.37
CA GLY A 142 1.74 -31.77 -17.78
C GLY A 142 1.53 -30.47 -17.00
N LEU A 143 1.00 -30.54 -15.78
CA LEU A 143 0.82 -29.41 -14.86
C LEU A 143 1.26 -29.75 -13.43
N PHE A 144 1.69 -28.71 -12.72
CA PHE A 144 2.17 -28.70 -11.34
C PHE A 144 1.61 -27.45 -10.64
N HIS A 145 1.69 -27.40 -9.32
CA HIS A 145 1.30 -26.22 -8.54
C HIS A 145 2.18 -26.02 -7.32
N PHE A 146 2.23 -24.76 -6.87
CA PHE A 146 3.05 -24.30 -5.76
C PHE A 146 2.30 -23.23 -4.98
N GLN A 147 2.55 -23.14 -3.68
CA GLN A 147 1.88 -22.16 -2.82
C GLN A 147 2.86 -21.10 -2.36
N PHE A 148 2.48 -19.83 -2.51
CA PHE A 148 3.26 -18.70 -2.05
C PHE A 148 2.42 -17.80 -1.16
N TRP A 149 3.01 -17.32 -0.07
CA TRP A 149 2.42 -16.26 0.71
C TRP A 149 2.55 -14.93 -0.03
N ARG A 150 1.45 -14.20 -0.17
CA ARG A 150 1.37 -12.91 -0.86
C ARG A 150 0.47 -11.97 -0.09
N TYR A 151 1.11 -10.97 0.54
CA TYR A 151 0.43 -9.83 1.13
C TYR A 151 -0.68 -10.22 2.12
N GLY A 152 -0.44 -11.24 2.92
CA GLY A 152 -1.38 -11.75 3.93
C GLY A 152 -2.10 -13.03 3.52
N ASP A 153 -2.12 -13.39 2.23
CA ASP A 153 -2.87 -14.52 1.71
C ASP A 153 -1.94 -15.60 1.12
N TRP A 154 -2.22 -16.87 1.39
CA TRP A 154 -1.62 -17.97 0.64
C TRP A 154 -2.27 -18.07 -0.73
N VAL A 155 -1.44 -18.17 -1.77
CA VAL A 155 -1.85 -18.18 -3.17
C VAL A 155 -1.32 -19.44 -3.84
N ASP A 156 -2.22 -20.22 -4.44
CA ASP A 156 -1.90 -21.42 -5.21
C ASP A 156 -1.67 -21.05 -6.68
N VAL A 157 -0.47 -21.37 -7.18
CA VAL A 157 -0.02 -21.04 -8.53
C VAL A 157 0.17 -22.32 -9.34
N VAL A 158 -0.75 -22.56 -10.27
CA VAL A 158 -0.67 -23.65 -11.25
C VAL A 158 0.27 -23.25 -12.38
N ILE A 159 1.09 -24.18 -12.89
CA ILE A 159 1.91 -24.01 -14.09
C ILE A 159 1.86 -25.28 -14.94
N ASP A 160 2.08 -25.14 -16.25
CA ASP A 160 2.52 -26.29 -17.05
C ASP A 160 4.00 -26.62 -16.82
N ASP A 161 4.47 -27.78 -17.27
CA ASP A 161 5.85 -28.23 -17.10
C ASP A 161 6.79 -27.89 -18.27
N ARG A 162 6.42 -27.00 -19.20
CA ARG A 162 7.35 -26.52 -20.23
C ARG A 162 8.39 -25.60 -19.60
N ILE A 163 9.68 -25.90 -19.70
CA ILE A 163 10.75 -25.11 -19.09
C ILE A 163 11.70 -24.57 -20.19
N PRO A 164 12.25 -23.35 -20.07
CA PRO A 164 13.22 -22.81 -21.03
C PRO A 164 14.51 -23.64 -21.11
N THR A 165 14.86 -24.08 -22.33
CA THR A 165 16.08 -24.86 -22.58
C THR A 165 16.93 -24.25 -23.68
N PHE A 166 18.24 -24.49 -23.60
CA PHE A 166 19.21 -24.23 -24.66
C PHE A 166 20.04 -25.50 -24.85
N ASN A 167 20.10 -26.03 -26.07
CA ASN A 167 20.78 -27.30 -26.38
C ASN A 167 20.37 -28.47 -25.45
N ASN A 168 19.07 -28.63 -25.19
CA ASN A 168 18.50 -29.63 -24.25
C ASN A 168 19.00 -29.51 -22.80
N GLN A 169 19.54 -28.36 -22.39
CA GLN A 169 19.87 -28.08 -21.00
C GLN A 169 18.99 -26.95 -20.47
N LEU A 170 18.59 -27.05 -19.20
CA LEU A 170 17.87 -25.99 -18.50
C LEU A 170 18.72 -24.71 -18.47
N VAL A 171 18.12 -23.59 -18.87
CA VAL A 171 18.79 -22.27 -18.90
C VAL A 171 18.86 -21.65 -17.50
N PHE A 172 17.81 -21.84 -16.71
CA PHE A 172 17.68 -21.28 -15.37
C PHE A 172 17.97 -22.35 -14.31
N THR A 173 17.24 -22.34 -13.19
CA THR A 173 17.51 -23.25 -12.08
C THR A 173 17.48 -24.72 -12.50
N LYS A 174 18.41 -25.50 -11.96
CA LYS A 174 18.55 -26.94 -12.23
C LYS A 174 19.10 -27.70 -11.03
N SER A 175 18.77 -28.98 -10.94
CA SER A 175 19.36 -29.89 -9.95
C SER A 175 20.74 -30.40 -10.40
N ALA A 176 21.54 -30.84 -9.42
CA ALA A 176 22.72 -31.65 -9.70
C ALA A 176 22.32 -33.01 -10.30
N GLU A 177 21.17 -33.53 -9.90
CA GLU A 177 20.55 -34.72 -10.48
C GLU A 177 19.81 -34.35 -11.77
N ARG A 178 20.24 -34.92 -12.89
CA ARG A 178 19.75 -34.53 -14.23
C ARG A 178 18.28 -34.83 -14.49
N ASN A 179 17.69 -35.72 -13.71
CA ASN A 179 16.31 -36.14 -13.85
C ASN A 179 15.38 -35.53 -12.79
N GLU A 180 15.82 -34.57 -11.99
CA GLU A 180 15.02 -33.90 -10.98
C GLU A 180 14.63 -32.47 -11.39
N PHE A 181 13.36 -32.08 -11.18
CA PHE A 181 12.80 -30.84 -11.75
C PHE A 181 11.99 -29.95 -10.82
N TRP A 182 11.76 -30.31 -9.54
CA TRP A 182 10.93 -29.50 -8.64
C TRP A 182 11.44 -28.06 -8.48
N SER A 183 12.75 -27.86 -8.36
CA SER A 183 13.36 -26.54 -8.15
C SER A 183 13.21 -25.63 -9.37
N ALA A 184 13.35 -26.18 -10.58
CA ALA A 184 13.13 -25.48 -11.85
C ALA A 184 11.65 -25.10 -12.05
N LEU A 185 10.73 -25.98 -11.66
CA LEU A 185 9.29 -25.73 -11.71
C LEU A 185 8.85 -24.70 -10.65
N LEU A 186 9.44 -24.73 -9.45
CA LEU A 186 9.20 -23.75 -8.40
C LEU A 186 9.63 -22.35 -8.85
N GLU A 187 10.82 -22.22 -9.44
CA GLU A 187 11.31 -20.96 -10.03
C GLU A 187 10.34 -20.47 -11.14
N LYS A 188 9.84 -21.37 -11.99
CA LYS A 188 8.84 -21.03 -13.02
C LYS A 188 7.54 -20.49 -12.41
N ALA A 189 7.01 -21.14 -11.38
CA ALA A 189 5.79 -20.69 -10.71
C ALA A 189 5.99 -19.32 -10.05
N TYR A 190 7.16 -19.08 -9.47
CA TYR A 190 7.51 -17.78 -8.92
C TYR A 190 7.69 -16.71 -10.01
N ALA A 191 8.30 -17.06 -11.15
CA ALA A 191 8.38 -16.19 -12.32
C ALA A 191 7.00 -15.80 -12.85
N LYS A 192 6.08 -16.76 -12.93
CA LYS A 192 4.68 -16.54 -13.29
C LYS A 192 4.00 -15.57 -12.32
N LEU A 193 4.16 -15.76 -11.02
CA LEU A 193 3.60 -14.91 -9.99
C LEU A 193 4.04 -13.44 -10.13
N HIS A 194 5.30 -13.21 -10.51
CA HIS A 194 5.86 -11.88 -10.76
C HIS A 194 5.74 -11.41 -12.23
N GLY A 195 5.22 -12.25 -13.11
CA GLY A 195 4.87 -11.96 -14.50
C GLY A 195 5.90 -12.34 -15.58
N SER A 196 7.17 -12.58 -15.23
CA SER A 196 8.20 -13.11 -16.15
C SER A 196 9.44 -13.56 -15.38
N TYR A 197 10.31 -14.37 -16.00
CA TYR A 197 11.61 -14.72 -15.41
C TYR A 197 12.48 -13.47 -15.16
N GLU A 198 12.53 -12.52 -16.10
CA GLU A 198 13.30 -11.29 -15.96
C GLU A 198 12.87 -10.43 -14.75
N ALA A 199 11.60 -10.53 -14.31
CA ALA A 199 11.12 -9.84 -13.12
C ALA A 199 11.81 -10.33 -11.82
N LEU A 200 12.36 -11.55 -11.82
CA LEU A 200 13.09 -12.14 -10.69
C LEU A 200 14.54 -11.64 -10.59
N LYS A 201 15.08 -11.01 -11.64
CA LYS A 201 16.46 -10.50 -11.63
C LYS A 201 16.63 -9.43 -10.54
N GLY A 202 17.55 -9.68 -9.59
CA GLY A 202 17.86 -8.74 -8.51
C GLY A 202 16.77 -8.63 -7.44
N GLY A 203 17.13 -9.00 -6.21
CA GLY A 203 16.27 -8.97 -5.03
C GLY A 203 17.03 -9.29 -3.76
N ASN A 204 16.32 -9.26 -2.63
CA ASN A 204 16.85 -9.65 -1.32
C ASN A 204 16.29 -11.00 -0.91
N THR A 205 17.10 -11.82 -0.23
CA THR A 205 16.72 -13.18 0.19
C THR A 205 15.46 -13.17 1.05
N THR A 206 15.32 -12.15 1.90
CA THR A 206 14.14 -11.90 2.75
C THR A 206 12.84 -11.88 1.97
N GLU A 207 12.83 -11.36 0.75
CA GLU A 207 11.61 -11.27 -0.06
C GLU A 207 11.05 -12.66 -0.40
N ALA A 208 11.95 -13.59 -0.74
CA ALA A 208 11.58 -14.96 -1.05
C ALA A 208 11.27 -15.75 0.23
N MET A 209 12.04 -15.55 1.30
CA MET A 209 11.76 -16.18 2.59
C MET A 209 10.37 -15.82 3.12
N GLU A 210 9.94 -14.56 3.00
CA GLU A 210 8.57 -14.15 3.34
C GLU A 210 7.53 -14.80 2.43
N ASP A 211 7.77 -14.82 1.12
CA ASP A 211 6.84 -15.43 0.17
C ASP A 211 6.75 -16.96 0.37
N PHE A 212 7.73 -17.60 1.01
CA PHE A 212 7.71 -19.03 1.34
C PHE A 212 7.14 -19.35 2.72
N THR A 213 7.01 -18.38 3.62
CA THR A 213 6.70 -18.64 5.03
C THR A 213 5.54 -17.83 5.59
N GLY A 214 5.24 -16.66 5.01
CA GLY A 214 4.41 -15.64 5.66
C GLY A 214 5.05 -15.01 6.89
N GLY A 215 6.35 -15.26 7.09
CA GLY A 215 7.15 -14.81 8.23
C GLY A 215 7.39 -13.30 8.28
N VAL A 216 8.08 -12.88 9.33
CA VAL A 216 8.59 -11.52 9.51
C VAL A 216 10.09 -11.50 9.32
N THR A 217 10.61 -10.56 8.53
CA THR A 217 12.04 -10.47 8.28
C THR A 217 12.71 -9.37 9.08
N GLU A 218 13.88 -9.67 9.61
CA GLU A 218 14.78 -8.72 10.25
C GLU A 218 16.16 -8.82 9.56
N PHE A 219 16.91 -7.72 9.53
CA PHE A 219 18.28 -7.76 9.07
C PHE A 219 19.20 -7.01 10.02
N TYR A 220 20.46 -7.46 10.07
CA TYR A 220 21.52 -6.82 10.84
C TYR A 220 22.68 -6.51 9.91
N GLU A 221 23.07 -5.23 9.85
CA GLU A 221 24.34 -4.85 9.25
C GLU A 221 25.48 -5.24 10.19
N MET A 222 26.50 -5.93 9.67
CA MET A 222 27.58 -6.47 10.50
C MET A 222 28.35 -5.40 11.28
N LYS A 223 28.41 -4.17 10.74
CA LYS A 223 29.04 -3.01 11.39
C LYS A 223 28.28 -2.55 12.63
N GLU A 224 26.96 -2.70 12.64
CA GLU A 224 26.06 -2.28 13.71
C GLU A 224 25.46 -3.46 14.48
N ALA A 225 25.94 -4.68 14.22
CA ALA A 225 25.35 -5.88 14.78
C ALA A 225 25.52 -5.93 16.30
N PRO A 226 24.49 -6.38 17.03
CA PRO A 226 24.55 -6.50 18.49
C PRO A 226 25.64 -7.49 18.90
N LYS A 227 26.22 -7.29 20.10
CA LYS A 227 27.23 -8.20 20.66
C LYS A 227 26.71 -9.64 20.76
N GLU A 228 25.43 -9.78 21.06
CA GLU A 228 24.74 -11.07 21.21
C GLU A 228 24.26 -11.68 19.88
N LEU A 229 24.71 -11.18 18.72
CA LEU A 229 24.26 -11.67 17.39
C LEU A 229 24.37 -13.20 17.27
N TYR A 230 25.45 -13.80 17.79
CA TYR A 230 25.61 -15.26 17.78
C TYR A 230 24.44 -15.99 18.46
N LYS A 231 24.03 -15.52 19.65
CA LYS A 231 22.90 -16.10 20.38
C LYS A 231 21.57 -15.89 19.64
N ILE A 232 21.41 -14.73 19.00
CA ILE A 232 20.23 -14.43 18.16
C ILE A 232 20.15 -15.44 17.00
N MET A 233 21.25 -15.65 16.29
CA MET A 233 21.32 -16.58 15.16
C MET A 233 21.03 -18.03 15.58
N LYS A 234 21.63 -18.47 16.69
CA LYS A 234 21.42 -19.81 17.24
C LYS A 234 19.96 -20.02 17.65
N LYS A 235 19.38 -19.09 18.42
CA LYS A 235 17.96 -19.14 18.81
C LYS A 235 17.02 -19.10 17.60
N ALA A 236 17.36 -18.36 16.56
CA ALA A 236 16.57 -18.29 15.33
C ALA A 236 16.53 -19.66 14.62
N LEU A 237 17.67 -20.33 14.45
CA LEU A 237 17.72 -21.67 13.85
C LEU A 237 16.99 -22.72 14.70
N GLU A 238 17.15 -22.69 16.02
CA GLU A 238 16.42 -23.58 16.95
C GLU A 238 14.90 -23.42 16.84
N ARG A 239 14.42 -22.23 16.43
CA ARG A 239 13.00 -21.93 16.19
C ARG A 239 12.55 -22.19 14.74
N GLY A 240 13.44 -22.70 13.89
CA GLY A 240 13.17 -22.99 12.49
C GLY A 240 13.17 -21.76 11.57
N SER A 241 13.66 -20.59 12.03
CA SER A 241 13.79 -19.39 11.21
C SER A 241 14.73 -19.64 10.03
N LEU A 242 14.42 -19.03 8.89
CA LEU A 242 15.29 -19.08 7.71
C LEU A 242 16.34 -17.96 7.82
N MET A 243 17.61 -18.26 7.54
CA MET A 243 18.68 -17.27 7.62
C MET A 243 19.52 -17.20 6.35
N GLY A 244 19.75 -15.98 5.87
CA GLY A 244 20.60 -15.67 4.74
C GLY A 244 21.65 -14.63 5.09
N CYS A 245 22.71 -14.54 4.32
CA CYS A 245 23.71 -13.49 4.44
C CYS A 245 24.23 -13.08 3.07
N SER A 246 24.80 -11.88 2.99
CA SER A 246 25.34 -11.36 1.73
C SER A 246 26.54 -10.44 1.96
N ILE A 247 27.29 -10.25 0.88
CA ILE A 247 28.43 -9.34 0.82
C ILE A 247 28.09 -8.24 -0.19
N ASP A 248 27.82 -7.03 0.28
CA ASP A 248 27.49 -5.91 -0.59
C ASP A 248 28.66 -5.56 -1.52
N SER A 249 28.35 -5.30 -2.78
CA SER A 249 29.30 -4.78 -3.77
C SER A 249 29.01 -3.30 -4.04
N LEU A 250 30.01 -2.45 -3.89
CA LEU A 250 29.94 -1.04 -4.30
C LEU A 250 29.91 -0.86 -5.83
N VAL A 251 30.16 -1.92 -6.59
CA VAL A 251 30.19 -1.91 -8.07
C VAL A 251 28.90 -2.55 -8.60
N PRO A 252 28.18 -1.92 -9.56
CA PRO A 252 26.94 -2.47 -10.11
C PRO A 252 27.13 -3.91 -10.59
N ALA A 253 26.15 -4.76 -10.30
CA ALA A 253 26.08 -6.22 -10.48
C ALA A 253 26.23 -6.73 -11.94
N ARG A 254 27.30 -6.34 -12.63
CA ARG A 254 27.64 -6.86 -13.96
C ARG A 254 28.70 -7.98 -13.89
N PHE A 255 29.44 -8.10 -12.79
CA PHE A 255 30.43 -9.16 -12.60
C PHE A 255 30.46 -9.62 -11.14
N GLU A 256 30.14 -10.90 -10.90
CA GLU A 256 30.44 -11.58 -9.64
C GLU A 256 31.94 -11.44 -9.35
N THR A 257 32.28 -10.69 -8.30
CA THR A 257 33.68 -10.48 -7.93
C THR A 257 34.01 -11.40 -6.77
N ARG A 258 34.92 -12.35 -6.99
CA ARG A 258 35.43 -13.21 -5.93
C ARG A 258 36.41 -12.45 -5.05
N THR A 259 36.29 -12.59 -3.74
CA THR A 259 37.26 -12.12 -2.76
C THR A 259 38.53 -12.97 -2.81
N VAL A 260 39.59 -12.52 -2.15
CA VAL A 260 40.80 -13.31 -1.92
C VAL A 260 40.54 -14.61 -1.15
N THR A 261 39.45 -14.65 -0.37
CA THR A 261 38.98 -15.84 0.36
C THR A 261 38.05 -16.74 -0.45
N GLY A 262 37.77 -16.39 -1.72
CA GLY A 262 36.93 -17.18 -2.62
C GLY A 262 35.43 -16.90 -2.53
N LEU A 263 34.99 -16.05 -1.61
CA LEU A 263 33.59 -15.61 -1.44
C LEU A 263 33.16 -14.69 -2.58
N VAL A 264 31.89 -14.71 -2.96
CA VAL A 264 31.36 -13.94 -4.09
C VAL A 264 30.64 -12.70 -3.56
N LYS A 265 31.04 -11.52 -4.02
CA LYS A 265 30.34 -10.27 -3.72
C LYS A 265 29.09 -10.10 -4.59
N GLY A 266 28.03 -9.52 -4.01
CA GLY A 266 26.74 -9.33 -4.66
C GLY A 266 25.93 -10.62 -4.82
N HIS A 267 26.23 -11.64 -4.00
CA HIS A 267 25.57 -12.95 -4.01
C HIS A 267 24.93 -13.23 -2.64
N ALA A 268 23.81 -13.96 -2.64
CA ALA A 268 23.12 -14.39 -1.44
C ALA A 268 23.60 -15.78 -1.01
N TYR A 269 23.90 -15.93 0.27
CA TYR A 269 24.32 -17.18 0.90
C TYR A 269 23.30 -17.60 1.95
N SER A 270 23.16 -18.90 2.17
CA SER A 270 22.31 -19.48 3.21
C SER A 270 23.14 -19.80 4.46
N VAL A 271 22.66 -19.40 5.63
CA VAL A 271 23.24 -19.83 6.90
C VAL A 271 22.45 -21.04 7.39
N THR A 272 23.06 -22.22 7.31
CA THR A 272 22.36 -23.50 7.54
C THR A 272 22.56 -24.07 8.95
N ALA A 273 23.60 -23.64 9.67
CA ALA A 273 23.92 -24.10 11.02
C ALA A 273 24.77 -23.07 11.77
N VAL A 274 24.65 -23.04 13.10
CA VAL A 274 25.46 -22.22 14.01
C VAL A 274 25.71 -23.01 15.29
N ASP A 275 26.95 -23.45 15.49
CA ASP A 275 27.34 -24.31 16.61
C ASP A 275 28.54 -23.74 17.37
N GLU A 276 28.68 -24.15 18.63
CA GLU A 276 29.82 -23.84 19.50
C GLU A 276 30.65 -25.10 19.66
N VAL A 277 31.95 -25.04 19.41
CA VAL A 277 32.86 -26.18 19.48
C VAL A 277 33.93 -25.89 20.53
N ASN A 278 34.14 -26.82 21.47
CA ASN A 278 35.21 -26.72 22.45
C ASN A 278 36.55 -27.12 21.78
N GLU A 279 37.52 -26.19 21.72
CA GLU A 279 38.83 -26.39 21.09
C GLU A 279 39.74 -27.44 21.77
N ASN A 280 39.29 -28.08 22.85
CA ASN A 280 40.08 -29.06 23.61
C ASN A 280 39.91 -30.53 23.17
N VAL A 281 39.29 -30.79 22.02
CA VAL A 281 39.31 -32.13 21.41
C VAL A 281 40.42 -32.15 20.35
N SER A 282 41.58 -32.64 20.77
CA SER A 282 42.74 -32.91 19.92
C SER A 282 42.34 -33.69 18.66
N ASP A 283 42.63 -33.15 17.47
CA ASP A 283 43.00 -33.74 16.16
C ASP A 283 42.75 -35.24 15.85
N GLN A 284 41.75 -35.86 16.46
CA GLN A 284 41.26 -37.19 16.16
C GLN A 284 39.74 -37.10 16.08
N GLU A 285 39.27 -37.11 14.84
CA GLU A 285 37.87 -37.15 14.42
C GLU A 285 37.08 -35.85 14.57
N THR A 286 37.37 -34.90 13.69
CA THR A 286 36.30 -34.18 12.97
C THR A 286 35.51 -35.18 12.10
N ASN A 287 34.79 -36.10 12.75
CA ASN A 287 33.75 -36.95 12.17
C ASN A 287 32.44 -36.17 11.97
N LEU A 288 32.52 -34.85 11.84
CA LEU A 288 31.49 -34.02 11.18
C LEU A 288 31.79 -33.86 9.67
N ASN A 289 32.53 -34.81 9.09
CA ASN A 289 32.77 -34.98 7.65
C ASN A 289 32.10 -36.24 7.08
N SER A 290 31.11 -36.81 7.80
CA SER A 290 30.41 -38.05 7.41
C SER A 290 29.31 -37.87 6.36
N HIS A 291 29.15 -36.69 5.78
CA HIS A 291 28.45 -36.52 4.50
C HIS A 291 29.42 -35.89 3.49
N LYS A 292 30.19 -36.76 2.82
CA LYS A 292 30.87 -36.43 1.56
C LYS A 292 29.81 -36.19 0.47
N GLU A 293 29.20 -35.02 0.49
CA GLU A 293 28.64 -34.42 -0.71
C GLU A 293 29.68 -33.44 -1.28
N ASN A 294 29.47 -32.85 -2.46
CA ASN A 294 30.53 -32.12 -3.16
C ASN A 294 31.19 -30.98 -2.32
N PRO A 295 32.53 -31.00 -2.08
CA PRO A 295 33.24 -30.00 -1.27
C PRO A 295 33.27 -28.58 -1.87
N SER A 296 32.60 -28.34 -3.00
CA SER A 296 32.56 -27.06 -3.69
C SER A 296 31.37 -26.17 -3.30
N ARG A 297 30.44 -26.64 -2.45
CA ARG A 297 29.15 -25.96 -2.21
C ARG A 297 28.81 -25.63 -0.76
N TYR A 298 29.56 -26.17 0.20
CA TYR A 298 29.38 -25.90 1.62
C TYR A 298 30.74 -25.65 2.26
N PHE A 299 30.77 -24.75 3.23
CA PHE A 299 31.97 -24.44 3.99
C PHE A 299 31.58 -23.99 5.40
N MET A 300 32.51 -24.17 6.33
CA MET A 300 32.41 -23.63 7.68
C MET A 300 33.42 -22.50 7.83
N MET A 301 33.12 -21.53 8.67
CA MET A 301 34.05 -20.46 9.05
C MET A 301 33.80 -20.06 10.50
N SER A 302 34.80 -19.44 11.13
CA SER A 302 34.63 -18.87 12.46
C SER A 302 33.58 -17.74 12.43
N PHE A 303 32.91 -17.51 13.56
CA PHE A 303 31.97 -16.39 13.67
C PHE A 303 32.66 -15.03 13.50
N GLU A 304 33.94 -14.93 13.87
CA GLU A 304 34.75 -13.73 13.69
C GLU A 304 35.02 -13.46 12.20
N ASP A 305 35.39 -14.50 11.44
CA ASP A 305 35.55 -14.39 9.99
C ASP A 305 34.22 -14.06 9.31
N PHE A 306 33.12 -14.65 9.78
CA PHE A 306 31.80 -14.32 9.27
C PHE A 306 31.51 -12.82 9.39
N LYS A 307 31.69 -12.25 10.59
CA LYS A 307 31.50 -10.80 10.83
C LYS A 307 32.43 -9.91 10.01
N LYS A 308 33.65 -10.39 9.71
CA LYS A 308 34.64 -9.64 8.95
C LYS A 308 34.37 -9.65 7.45
N ASN A 309 33.85 -10.75 6.92
CA ASN A 309 33.68 -10.94 5.48
C ASN A 309 32.29 -10.57 4.97
N TYR A 310 31.23 -10.82 5.75
CA TYR A 310 29.86 -10.49 5.37
C TYR A 310 29.48 -9.07 5.77
N THR A 311 28.55 -8.47 5.03
CA THR A 311 28.07 -7.11 5.33
C THR A 311 26.71 -7.14 6.02
N LYS A 312 25.89 -8.15 5.74
CA LYS A 312 24.52 -8.26 6.23
C LYS A 312 24.14 -9.71 6.54
N ILE A 313 23.32 -9.89 7.56
CA ILE A 313 22.56 -11.11 7.83
C ILE A 313 21.08 -10.78 7.83
N GLU A 314 20.30 -11.69 7.28
CA GLU A 314 18.87 -11.62 7.06
C GLU A 314 18.23 -12.82 7.77
N ILE A 315 17.23 -12.58 8.61
CA ILE A 315 16.55 -13.61 9.39
C ILE A 315 15.05 -13.49 9.11
N CYS A 316 14.42 -14.57 8.66
CA CYS A 316 12.98 -14.68 8.52
C CYS A 316 12.43 -15.53 9.67
N ASN A 317 11.82 -14.86 10.63
CA ASN A 317 11.17 -15.49 11.76
C ASN A 317 9.77 -15.96 11.37
N LEU A 318 9.46 -17.19 11.79
CA LEU A 318 8.19 -17.83 11.51
C LEU A 318 7.08 -17.26 12.39
N THR A 319 5.91 -17.02 11.79
CA THR A 319 4.69 -16.65 12.52
C THR A 319 3.99 -17.89 13.09
N PRO A 320 3.04 -17.75 14.03
CA PRO A 320 2.27 -18.91 14.52
C PRO A 320 1.57 -19.68 13.41
N ASP A 321 1.19 -19.01 12.31
CA ASP A 321 0.56 -19.64 11.16
C ASP A 321 1.55 -20.45 10.31
N ALA A 322 2.86 -20.21 10.45
CA ALA A 322 3.91 -20.84 9.65
C ALA A 322 4.13 -22.32 10.04
N LEU A 323 3.97 -22.67 11.32
CA LEU A 323 4.10 -24.03 11.84
C LEU A 323 3.02 -24.29 12.91
N GLU A 324 2.13 -25.26 12.66
CA GLU A 324 1.21 -25.78 13.68
C GLU A 324 2.00 -26.62 14.72
N ASP A 325 2.81 -25.97 15.56
CA ASP A 325 3.54 -26.62 16.65
C ASP A 325 3.08 -26.06 18.01
N ASP A 326 2.91 -26.96 18.98
CA ASP A 326 2.38 -26.66 20.32
C ASP A 326 3.45 -26.08 21.26
N LYS A 327 4.67 -25.88 20.76
CA LYS A 327 5.77 -25.27 21.49
C LYS A 327 6.15 -23.96 20.82
N ILE A 328 6.28 -22.92 21.66
CA ILE A 328 6.89 -21.59 21.43
C ILE A 328 5.89 -20.43 21.55
N HIS A 329 6.32 -19.40 22.29
CA HIS A 329 5.69 -18.09 22.46
C HIS A 329 5.12 -17.55 21.13
N LYS A 330 3.80 -17.60 20.98
CA LYS A 330 3.11 -17.21 19.74
C LYS A 330 3.06 -15.68 19.64
N TRP A 331 3.73 -15.11 18.65
CA TRP A 331 3.59 -13.70 18.28
C TRP A 331 2.13 -13.40 17.96
N THR A 332 1.56 -12.36 18.57
CA THR A 332 0.28 -11.81 18.11
C THR A 332 0.55 -10.95 16.88
N VAL A 333 -0.15 -11.21 15.78
CA VAL A 333 0.02 -10.49 14.51
C VAL A 333 -1.23 -9.68 14.22
N SER A 334 -1.06 -8.38 13.96
CA SER A 334 -2.07 -7.55 13.31
C SER A 334 -1.61 -7.19 11.90
N VAL A 335 -2.53 -7.20 10.96
CA VAL A 335 -2.27 -6.99 9.54
C VAL A 335 -3.25 -5.96 9.01
N ASN A 336 -2.73 -4.83 8.53
CA ASN A 336 -3.53 -3.74 7.97
C ASN A 336 -3.11 -3.50 6.52
N GLU A 337 -4.08 -3.50 5.60
CA GLU A 337 -3.85 -3.13 4.19
C GLU A 337 -4.15 -1.65 4.00
N GLY A 338 -3.24 -0.93 3.33
CA GLY A 338 -3.38 0.50 3.10
C GLY A 338 -2.90 0.94 1.72
N ARG A 339 -3.14 2.21 1.40
CA ARG A 339 -2.76 2.81 0.12
C ARG A 339 -2.33 4.26 0.27
N TRP A 340 -1.30 4.64 -0.47
CA TRP A 340 -0.93 6.03 -0.74
C TRP A 340 -1.58 6.46 -2.06
N VAL A 341 -2.45 7.46 -1.99
CA VAL A 341 -3.18 8.03 -3.12
C VAL A 341 -2.67 9.44 -3.37
N ARG A 342 -2.27 9.75 -4.60
CA ARG A 342 -1.71 11.05 -4.93
C ARG A 342 -2.75 12.13 -4.70
N GLY A 343 -2.35 13.19 -4.01
CA GLY A 343 -3.22 14.30 -3.66
C GLY A 343 -4.08 14.07 -2.41
N CYS A 344 -4.21 12.84 -1.92
CA CYS A 344 -4.98 12.57 -0.71
C CYS A 344 -4.08 12.02 0.41
N SER A 345 -3.78 10.72 0.38
CA SER A 345 -3.05 10.02 1.44
C SER A 345 -1.55 9.84 1.18
N ALA A 346 -1.04 10.21 0.00
CA ALA A 346 0.40 10.17 -0.30
C ALA A 346 1.12 11.42 0.26
N GLY A 347 1.24 11.49 1.58
CA GLY A 347 1.70 12.67 2.31
C GLY A 347 3.23 12.85 2.37
N GLY A 348 4.00 11.81 2.03
CA GLY A 348 5.47 11.82 2.18
C GLY A 348 5.91 11.75 3.64
N CYS A 349 7.22 11.79 3.91
CA CYS A 349 7.74 11.64 5.26
C CYS A 349 7.68 12.94 6.10
N ARG A 350 8.13 12.89 7.36
CA ARG A 350 8.06 14.02 8.31
C ARG A 350 8.78 15.31 7.86
N ASN A 351 9.65 15.22 6.84
CA ASN A 351 10.30 16.37 6.21
C ASN A 351 9.29 17.27 5.46
N TYR A 352 8.09 16.75 5.16
CA TYR A 352 7.00 17.45 4.48
C TYR A 352 5.84 17.70 5.45
N PRO A 353 5.97 18.63 6.42
CA PRO A 353 4.97 18.82 7.48
C PRO A 353 3.58 19.23 6.96
N ASP A 354 3.50 19.84 5.80
CA ASP A 354 2.24 20.29 5.19
C ASP A 354 1.36 19.13 4.74
N THR A 355 1.96 17.98 4.42
CA THR A 355 1.28 16.82 3.85
C THR A 355 1.46 15.55 4.68
N PHE A 356 2.47 15.45 5.56
CA PHE A 356 2.76 14.24 6.34
C PHE A 356 1.56 13.70 7.13
N TRP A 357 0.75 14.60 7.69
CA TRP A 357 -0.41 14.26 8.51
C TRP A 357 -1.53 13.58 7.71
N THR A 358 -1.52 13.64 6.38
CA THR A 358 -2.54 12.99 5.53
C THR A 358 -2.25 11.53 5.21
N ASN A 359 -1.04 11.03 5.51
CA ASN A 359 -0.75 9.61 5.40
C ASN A 359 -1.74 8.79 6.25
N PRO A 360 -2.03 7.53 5.85
CA PRO A 360 -2.85 6.63 6.66
C PRO A 360 -2.29 6.50 8.08
N GLN A 361 -3.18 6.39 9.07
CA GLN A 361 -2.82 6.37 10.48
C GLN A 361 -3.35 5.09 11.12
N TYR A 362 -2.49 4.33 11.80
CA TYR A 362 -2.87 3.08 12.44
C TYR A 362 -2.64 3.17 13.93
N ARG A 363 -3.71 3.04 14.71
CA ARG A 363 -3.59 2.94 16.15
C ARG A 363 -2.94 1.62 16.52
N LEU A 364 -2.08 1.66 17.52
CA LEU A 364 -1.48 0.51 18.18
C LEU A 364 -1.73 0.63 19.67
N ARG A 365 -2.36 -0.38 20.30
CA ARG A 365 -2.46 -0.45 21.75
C ARG A 365 -1.61 -1.59 22.28
N LEU A 366 -0.69 -1.23 23.18
CA LEU A 366 0.18 -2.16 23.91
C LEU A 366 -0.41 -2.34 25.31
N LEU A 367 -0.90 -3.55 25.59
CA LEU A 367 -1.73 -3.82 26.78
C LEU A 367 -0.92 -4.38 27.94
N GLU A 368 0.04 -5.25 27.65
CA GLU A 368 0.80 -6.04 28.64
C GLU A 368 2.28 -5.97 28.31
N GLU A 369 3.11 -5.88 29.36
CA GLU A 369 4.57 -5.90 29.27
C GLU A 369 5.07 -7.36 29.14
N ASP A 370 6.28 -7.53 28.62
CA ASP A 370 6.84 -8.85 28.36
C ASP A 370 7.26 -9.55 29.67
N ASP A 371 7.03 -10.87 29.77
CA ASP A 371 7.41 -11.68 30.93
C ASP A 371 8.81 -12.31 30.72
N ASP A 372 9.86 -11.49 30.50
CA ASP A 372 11.24 -12.00 30.38
C ASP A 372 12.04 -11.73 31.67
N PRO A 373 12.32 -12.78 32.48
CA PRO A 373 13.07 -12.62 33.74
C PRO A 373 14.55 -12.30 33.56
N ASP A 374 15.10 -12.46 32.34
CA ASP A 374 16.51 -12.12 32.02
C ASP A 374 16.66 -10.68 31.52
N ASP A 375 15.56 -9.93 31.43
CA ASP A 375 15.53 -8.58 30.88
C ASP A 375 15.39 -7.51 31.98
N ASN A 376 16.27 -6.50 31.95
CA ASN A 376 16.34 -5.47 32.98
C ASN A 376 15.43 -4.27 32.70
N GLU A 377 14.78 -4.22 31.53
CA GLU A 377 13.89 -3.14 31.13
C GLU A 377 12.45 -3.63 31.04
N VAL A 378 11.53 -2.94 31.71
CA VAL A 378 10.10 -3.24 31.65
C VAL A 378 9.49 -2.56 30.42
N GLY A 379 8.87 -3.34 29.53
CA GLY A 379 8.22 -2.79 28.33
C GLY A 379 7.58 -3.86 27.46
N CYS A 380 6.89 -3.43 26.41
CA CYS A 380 6.22 -4.29 25.44
C CYS A 380 7.08 -4.37 24.16
N THR A 381 7.51 -5.57 23.79
CA THR A 381 8.31 -5.81 22.59
C THR A 381 7.42 -6.09 21.39
N PHE A 382 7.68 -5.36 20.32
CA PHE A 382 6.97 -5.54 19.06
C PHE A 382 7.84 -5.23 17.85
N VAL A 383 7.46 -5.78 16.69
CA VAL A 383 8.10 -5.57 15.41
C VAL A 383 7.07 -4.97 14.46
N VAL A 384 7.43 -3.85 13.83
CA VAL A 384 6.61 -3.22 12.78
C VAL A 384 7.27 -3.49 11.45
N ALA A 385 6.48 -4.02 10.51
CA ALA A 385 6.89 -4.38 9.16
C ALA A 385 5.99 -3.68 8.14
N LEU A 386 6.55 -2.77 7.34
CA LEU A 386 5.86 -2.02 6.30
C LEU A 386 6.31 -2.50 4.92
N MET A 387 5.42 -3.13 4.16
CA MET A 387 5.72 -3.70 2.83
C MET A 387 4.91 -3.05 1.71
N GLN A 388 5.57 -2.66 0.63
CA GLN A 388 4.93 -2.15 -0.60
C GLN A 388 4.56 -3.29 -1.56
N LYS A 389 3.36 -3.21 -2.18
CA LYS A 389 2.79 -4.29 -3.02
C LYS A 389 3.11 -4.12 -4.51
N ASN A 390 3.13 -5.24 -5.24
CA ASN A 390 3.13 -5.39 -6.71
C ASN A 390 4.26 -4.74 -7.54
N ARG A 391 5.23 -4.05 -6.93
CA ARG A 391 6.29 -3.31 -7.64
C ARG A 391 7.14 -4.15 -8.61
N ARG A 392 7.40 -5.44 -8.31
CA ARG A 392 8.17 -6.33 -9.21
C ARG A 392 7.47 -6.57 -10.55
N LYS A 393 6.16 -6.81 -10.53
CA LYS A 393 5.32 -6.98 -11.73
C LYS A 393 5.28 -5.73 -12.60
N GLU A 394 5.44 -4.56 -11.98
CA GLU A 394 5.43 -3.25 -12.63
C GLU A 394 6.81 -2.84 -13.22
N ARG A 395 7.88 -3.63 -13.01
CA ARG A 395 9.21 -3.33 -13.57
C ARG A 395 9.21 -3.22 -15.10
N LYS A 396 8.33 -3.97 -15.78
CA LYS A 396 8.13 -3.85 -17.23
C LYS A 396 7.66 -2.45 -17.67
N MET A 397 7.02 -1.72 -16.76
CA MET A 397 6.58 -0.33 -16.93
C MET A 397 7.61 0.68 -16.37
N GLY A 398 8.79 0.22 -15.94
CA GLY A 398 9.84 1.06 -15.37
C GLY A 398 9.67 1.38 -13.87
N ALA A 399 8.75 0.71 -13.16
CA ALA A 399 8.56 0.95 -11.74
C ALA A 399 9.77 0.49 -10.91
N ASN A 400 10.16 1.33 -9.94
CA ASN A 400 11.15 1.04 -8.91
C ASN A 400 10.49 0.91 -7.54
N LEU A 401 11.17 0.29 -6.58
CA LEU A 401 10.74 0.33 -5.18
C LEU A 401 10.77 1.78 -4.68
N PHE A 402 9.71 2.21 -4.00
CA PHE A 402 9.70 3.47 -3.29
C PHE A 402 10.61 3.40 -2.09
N THR A 403 11.20 4.54 -1.73
CA THR A 403 11.86 4.71 -0.44
C THR A 403 10.78 4.86 0.62
N ILE A 404 10.58 3.83 1.45
CA ILE A 404 9.48 3.79 2.44
C ILE A 404 10.03 3.77 3.86
N GLY A 405 9.17 4.14 4.82
CA GLY A 405 9.46 4.12 6.24
C GLY A 405 8.24 4.47 7.07
N PHE A 406 8.39 4.50 8.39
CA PHE A 406 7.28 4.82 9.28
C PHE A 406 7.75 5.53 10.55
N ALA A 407 6.82 6.25 11.19
CA ALA A 407 7.04 6.90 12.48
C ALA A 407 5.92 6.52 13.47
N ILE A 408 6.26 6.48 14.76
CA ILE A 408 5.37 6.09 15.85
C ILE A 408 5.30 7.24 16.86
N TYR A 409 4.08 7.68 17.15
CA TYR A 409 3.81 8.75 18.12
C TYR A 409 2.96 8.21 19.26
N GLU A 410 3.18 8.71 20.47
CA GLU A 410 2.28 8.46 21.60
C GLU A 410 1.01 9.28 21.44
N MET A 411 -0.13 8.71 21.82
CA MET A 411 -1.42 9.37 21.74
C MET A 411 -2.23 9.15 23.02
N HIS A 412 -3.20 10.04 23.28
CA HIS A 412 -4.05 9.96 24.47
C HIS A 412 -5.53 10.06 24.08
N GLY A 413 -6.26 8.94 24.13
CA GLY A 413 -7.73 8.91 24.11
C GLY A 413 -8.44 9.40 22.83
N ASN A 414 -7.72 9.99 21.87
CA ASN A 414 -8.28 10.45 20.61
C ASN A 414 -8.47 9.26 19.65
N LYS A 415 -9.67 9.16 19.07
CA LYS A 415 -10.04 8.13 18.09
C LYS A 415 -10.18 8.67 16.67
N GLN A 416 -9.92 9.95 16.45
CA GLN A 416 -10.03 10.62 15.16
C GLN A 416 -8.66 10.76 14.50
N HIS A 417 -8.68 11.02 13.17
CA HIS A 417 -7.49 11.25 12.37
C HIS A 417 -6.71 12.47 12.91
N MET A 418 -5.43 12.26 13.25
CA MET A 418 -4.59 13.32 13.80
C MET A 418 -4.26 14.36 12.72
N GLN A 419 -4.48 15.62 13.06
CA GLN A 419 -4.28 16.76 12.16
C GLN A 419 -2.83 17.25 12.18
N LYS A 420 -2.51 18.18 11.26
CA LYS A 420 -1.17 18.77 11.10
C LYS A 420 -0.51 19.20 12.41
N ASP A 421 -1.23 19.94 13.24
CA ASP A 421 -0.70 20.51 14.48
C ASP A 421 -0.20 19.44 15.46
N PHE A 422 -0.86 18.28 15.52
CA PHE A 422 -0.41 17.19 16.37
C PHE A 422 1.04 16.79 16.05
N PHE A 423 1.37 16.65 14.77
CA PHE A 423 2.72 16.25 14.35
C PHE A 423 3.75 17.39 14.38
N LEU A 424 3.29 18.64 14.44
CA LEU A 424 4.15 19.81 14.65
C LEU A 424 4.58 19.93 16.11
N PHE A 425 3.67 19.65 17.05
CA PHE A 425 3.91 19.84 18.48
C PHE A 425 4.35 18.57 19.22
N ASN A 426 4.22 17.38 18.64
CA ASN A 426 4.64 16.13 19.24
C ASN A 426 5.85 15.52 18.51
N SER A 427 6.80 14.98 19.27
CA SER A 427 7.94 14.22 18.74
C SER A 427 7.60 12.73 18.59
N SER A 428 8.19 12.07 17.60
CA SER A 428 8.05 10.63 17.44
C SER A 428 8.73 9.89 18.59
N LYS A 429 8.04 8.94 19.23
CA LYS A 429 8.64 8.05 20.24
C LYS A 429 9.55 7.01 19.63
N ALA A 430 9.20 6.54 18.45
CA ALA A 430 9.97 5.58 17.68
C ALA A 430 9.77 5.81 16.18
N ARG A 431 10.68 5.29 15.35
CA ARG A 431 10.60 5.37 13.89
C ARG A 431 11.50 4.31 13.26
N SER A 432 11.25 3.97 12.00
CA SER A 432 12.22 3.19 11.21
C SER A 432 13.57 3.90 11.19
N LYS A 433 14.68 3.16 11.34
CA LYS A 433 16.04 3.72 11.39
C LYS A 433 16.36 4.60 10.18
N SER A 434 15.88 4.20 9.01
CA SER A 434 16.06 4.93 7.76
C SER A 434 14.86 4.69 6.86
N TYR A 435 14.64 5.61 5.92
CA TYR A 435 13.77 5.39 4.78
C TYR A 435 14.59 4.68 3.71
N ILE A 436 14.19 3.49 3.30
CA ILE A 436 14.98 2.63 2.40
C ILE A 436 14.09 2.14 1.26
N ASN A 437 14.65 2.02 0.07
CA ASN A 437 14.00 1.51 -1.13
C ASN A 437 13.98 -0.03 -1.20
N LEU A 438 13.51 -0.67 -0.13
CA LEU A 438 13.30 -2.12 -0.05
C LEU A 438 11.82 -2.46 -0.18
N ARG A 439 11.52 -3.73 -0.51
CA ARG A 439 10.14 -4.23 -0.58
C ARG A 439 9.45 -4.10 0.77
N GLU A 440 10.16 -4.39 1.84
CA GLU A 440 9.70 -4.24 3.22
C GLU A 440 10.76 -3.50 4.06
N VAL A 441 10.29 -2.65 4.96
CA VAL A 441 11.09 -2.06 6.03
C VAL A 441 10.55 -2.55 7.37
N THR A 442 11.41 -3.26 8.10
CA THR A 442 11.07 -3.87 9.38
C THR A 442 11.98 -3.37 10.48
N GLN A 443 11.40 -3.07 11.65
CA GLN A 443 12.14 -2.64 12.82
C GLN A 443 11.47 -3.15 14.09
N ARG A 444 12.31 -3.69 14.99
CA ARG A 444 11.95 -4.08 16.35
C ARG A 444 12.01 -2.87 17.28
N PHE A 445 11.02 -2.77 18.15
CA PHE A 445 10.88 -1.72 19.16
C PHE A 445 10.51 -2.32 20.51
N ARG A 446 10.80 -1.53 21.54
CA ARG A 446 10.28 -1.71 22.88
C ARG A 446 9.75 -0.37 23.36
N LEU A 447 8.49 -0.33 23.77
CA LEU A 447 7.84 0.86 24.32
C LEU A 447 7.08 0.48 25.59
N SER A 448 6.76 1.46 26.42
CA SER A 448 5.87 1.25 27.57
C SER A 448 4.47 0.83 27.12
N SER A 449 3.70 0.23 28.03
CA SER A 449 2.27 0.03 27.81
C SER A 449 1.58 1.38 27.54
N GLY A 450 0.64 1.40 26.59
CA GLY A 450 0.03 2.65 26.14
C GLY A 450 -0.58 2.61 24.75
N GLU A 451 -1.04 3.78 24.29
CA GLU A 451 -1.61 3.97 22.97
C GLU A 451 -0.67 4.77 22.07
N TYR A 452 -0.49 4.27 20.85
CA TYR A 452 0.39 4.84 19.86
C TYR A 452 -0.31 4.94 18.50
N VAL A 453 0.22 5.79 17.62
CA VAL A 453 -0.17 5.86 16.22
C VAL A 453 1.04 5.65 15.33
N ILE A 454 0.92 4.72 14.39
CA ILE A 454 1.91 4.40 13.36
C ILE A 454 1.51 5.13 12.08
N ILE A 455 2.47 5.88 11.52
CA ILE A 455 2.33 6.62 10.26
C ILE A 455 3.25 6.01 9.20
N PRO A 456 2.77 5.05 8.39
CA PRO A 456 3.50 4.56 7.24
C PRO A 456 3.47 5.57 6.09
N SER A 457 4.64 5.84 5.50
CA SER A 457 4.75 6.79 4.39
C SER A 457 5.87 6.43 3.42
N THR A 458 5.75 6.93 2.19
CA THR A 458 6.88 7.09 1.28
C THR A 458 7.76 8.26 1.73
N TYR A 459 9.00 8.31 1.25
CA TYR A 459 9.90 9.44 1.56
C TYR A 459 9.39 10.73 0.95
N GLU A 460 9.12 10.71 -0.35
CA GLU A 460 8.57 11.84 -1.11
C GLU A 460 7.03 11.81 -1.08
N PRO A 461 6.36 12.97 -1.08
CA PRO A 461 4.91 13.04 -1.25
C PRO A 461 4.49 12.62 -2.66
N HIS A 462 3.18 12.43 -2.86
CA HIS A 462 2.56 12.16 -4.16
C HIS A 462 2.93 10.82 -4.82
N GLN A 463 3.68 9.95 -4.14
CA GLN A 463 4.00 8.61 -4.61
C GLN A 463 2.83 7.66 -4.34
N GLU A 464 2.26 7.10 -5.41
CA GLU A 464 1.11 6.19 -5.32
C GLU A 464 1.54 4.73 -5.18
N GLY A 465 0.94 4.02 -4.23
CA GLY A 465 1.16 2.59 -4.08
C GLY A 465 0.36 1.97 -2.96
N ASP A 466 0.12 0.67 -3.05
CA ASP A 466 -0.50 -0.11 -1.98
C ASP A 466 0.58 -0.67 -1.05
N PHE A 467 0.23 -0.81 0.23
CA PHE A 467 1.10 -1.38 1.25
C PHE A 467 0.35 -2.30 2.20
N ILE A 468 1.12 -3.09 2.94
CA ILE A 468 0.67 -3.87 4.08
C ILE A 468 1.52 -3.48 5.29
N LEU A 469 0.86 -3.16 6.40
CA LEU A 469 1.48 -2.88 7.68
C LEU A 469 1.19 -4.05 8.61
N ARG A 470 2.25 -4.72 9.08
CA ARG A 470 2.15 -5.84 10.01
C ARG A 470 2.79 -5.47 11.33
N VAL A 471 2.12 -5.76 12.45
CA VAL A 471 2.67 -5.57 13.80
C VAL A 471 2.66 -6.90 14.54
N PHE A 472 3.85 -7.37 14.88
CA PHE A 472 4.08 -8.58 15.66
C PHE A 472 4.41 -8.19 17.10
N SER A 473 3.68 -8.67 18.10
CA SER A 473 4.02 -8.45 19.52
C SER A 473 4.04 -9.76 20.30
N GLU A 474 4.83 -9.80 21.38
CA GLU A 474 4.91 -11.00 22.24
C GLU A 474 3.61 -11.22 23.03
N LYS A 475 3.02 -10.13 23.52
CA LYS A 475 1.71 -10.11 24.18
C LYS A 475 0.61 -9.66 23.23
N ARG A 476 -0.66 -9.79 23.63
CA ARG A 476 -1.79 -9.34 22.81
C ARG A 476 -1.69 -7.83 22.55
N ASN A 477 -1.79 -7.45 21.28
CA ASN A 477 -1.96 -6.06 20.85
C ASN A 477 -3.30 -5.90 20.12
N THR A 478 -3.71 -4.65 19.92
CA THR A 478 -4.70 -4.31 18.89
C THR A 478 -4.09 -3.28 17.95
N SER A 479 -4.32 -3.46 16.65
CA SER A 479 -4.05 -2.43 15.66
C SER A 479 -5.31 -2.16 14.83
N GLU A 480 -5.72 -0.90 14.75
CA GLU A 480 -6.91 -0.45 14.03
C GLU A 480 -6.59 0.78 13.20
N GLU A 481 -7.14 0.87 11.98
CA GLU A 481 -7.04 2.07 11.15
C GLU A 481 -7.81 3.22 11.82
N ILE A 482 -7.17 4.39 11.94
CA ILE A 482 -7.80 5.60 12.47
C ILE A 482 -8.39 6.36 11.29
N GLU A 483 -9.72 6.32 11.20
CA GLU A 483 -10.47 7.14 10.24
C GLU A 483 -11.44 8.08 10.96
N ASN A 484 -11.78 9.18 10.29
CA ASN A 484 -12.87 10.03 10.74
C ASN A 484 -14.21 9.33 10.52
N ARG A 485 -15.13 9.52 11.46
CA ARG A 485 -16.54 9.18 11.24
C ARG A 485 -17.13 10.12 10.21
N ILE A 486 -17.97 9.55 9.33
CA ILE A 486 -18.69 10.30 8.31
C ILE A 486 -19.81 11.09 9.00
N GLU A 487 -19.67 12.40 9.07
CA GLU A 487 -20.59 13.31 9.75
C GLU A 487 -20.72 14.62 8.96
N ALA A 488 -21.91 15.21 8.98
CA ALA A 488 -22.15 16.55 8.47
C ALA A 488 -22.76 17.39 9.59
N ASP A 489 -22.08 18.46 9.99
CA ASP A 489 -22.60 19.43 10.94
C ASP A 489 -23.71 20.22 10.23
N HIS A 490 -24.97 19.84 10.44
CA HIS A 490 -26.10 20.65 9.99
C HIS A 490 -26.20 21.85 10.93
N PRO A 491 -26.11 23.10 10.45
CA PRO A 491 -26.56 24.22 11.25
C PRO A 491 -28.04 23.99 11.50
N VAL A 492 -28.39 23.58 12.72
CA VAL A 492 -29.77 23.55 13.19
C VAL A 492 -30.27 24.99 13.08
N VAL A 493 -31.10 25.26 12.08
CA VAL A 493 -31.89 26.47 12.06
C VAL A 493 -32.96 26.28 13.12
N SER A 494 -32.66 26.70 14.34
CA SER A 494 -33.67 26.93 15.37
C SER A 494 -34.71 27.90 14.79
N PRO A 495 -36.02 27.62 14.82
CA PRO A 495 -37.03 28.50 14.24
C PRO A 495 -37.21 29.85 14.94
N GLU A 496 -36.36 30.22 15.91
CA GLU A 496 -36.51 31.43 16.72
C GLU A 496 -35.15 32.00 17.12
N ALA A 497 -34.54 32.78 16.22
CA ALA A 497 -33.56 33.80 16.59
C ALA A 497 -33.43 34.81 15.44
N THR A 498 -34.36 35.76 15.38
CA THR A 498 -34.18 37.03 14.65
C THR A 498 -33.04 37.82 15.31
N GLY A 499 -31.80 37.51 14.90
CA GLY A 499 -30.59 38.23 15.27
C GLY A 499 -29.82 38.56 14.01
N SER A 500 -30.03 39.77 13.50
CA SER A 500 -29.43 40.32 12.28
C SER A 500 -27.90 40.14 12.28
N LYS A 501 -27.39 39.21 11.46
CA LYS A 501 -25.98 39.18 11.06
C LYS A 501 -25.87 39.96 9.74
N ARG A 502 -25.20 41.11 9.81
CA ARG A 502 -24.89 42.05 8.71
C ARG A 502 -24.36 41.34 7.47
N VAL A 503 -24.89 41.70 6.29
CA VAL A 503 -24.36 41.30 4.98
C VAL A 503 -23.62 42.49 4.37
N ASP A 504 -22.29 42.48 4.33
CA ASP A 504 -21.55 43.54 3.64
C ASP A 504 -21.82 43.49 2.11
N LEU A 505 -22.40 44.57 1.58
CA LEU A 505 -22.85 44.76 0.19
C LEU A 505 -21.85 45.50 -0.71
N ASN A 506 -20.57 45.59 -0.32
CA ASN A 506 -19.52 46.25 -1.10
C ASN A 506 -19.13 45.53 -2.43
N PHE A 507 -20.01 44.72 -3.00
CA PHE A 507 -19.75 43.74 -4.06
C PHE A 507 -20.43 44.03 -5.41
N LEU A 508 -20.97 45.23 -5.66
CA LEU A 508 -21.60 45.59 -6.94
C LEU A 508 -20.97 46.84 -7.58
N PRO A 509 -20.86 46.92 -8.92
CA PRO A 509 -20.28 48.09 -9.58
C PRO A 509 -21.24 49.29 -9.53
N SER A 510 -20.76 50.41 -8.99
CA SER A 510 -21.52 51.65 -8.84
C SER A 510 -21.83 52.31 -10.18
N CYS A 511 -23.11 52.63 -10.44
CA CYS A 511 -23.50 53.53 -11.54
C CYS A 511 -23.89 54.92 -10.98
N VAL A 512 -23.37 55.94 -11.64
CA VAL A 512 -23.29 57.36 -11.23
C VAL A 512 -24.60 58.11 -11.48
N ILE A 513 -25.13 58.86 -10.49
CA ILE A 513 -25.90 60.10 -10.70
C ILE A 513 -25.62 61.12 -9.57
N THR A 514 -25.44 62.38 -9.96
CA THR A 514 -24.98 63.57 -9.23
C THR A 514 -26.07 64.34 -8.43
N SER A 515 -25.63 64.99 -7.33
CA SER A 515 -26.21 65.94 -6.33
C SER A 515 -27.11 67.12 -6.85
N PRO A 516 -27.72 68.05 -6.02
CA PRO A 516 -27.43 68.39 -4.59
C PRO A 516 -28.56 68.86 -3.61
N CYS A 517 -28.18 68.90 -2.30
CA CYS A 517 -28.54 69.79 -1.16
C CYS A 517 -29.99 70.00 -0.65
N SER A 518 -30.24 69.73 0.66
CA SER A 518 -30.27 70.74 1.76
C SER A 518 -31.09 70.31 3.01
N ALA A 519 -30.53 70.67 4.19
CA ALA A 519 -31.14 70.94 5.50
C ALA A 519 -31.75 69.83 6.38
N ALA A 520 -31.21 69.73 7.61
CA ALA A 520 -31.72 68.94 8.73
C ALA A 520 -32.81 69.69 9.54
N PRO A 521 -33.67 68.95 10.26
CA PRO A 521 -33.74 69.16 11.72
C PRO A 521 -33.83 67.86 12.57
N LEU A 522 -33.68 68.07 13.88
CA LEU A 522 -33.51 67.19 15.06
C LEU A 522 -34.55 66.05 15.30
N PRO A 523 -34.24 65.07 16.19
CA PRO A 523 -34.93 63.79 16.25
C PRO A 523 -36.18 63.81 17.16
N THR A 524 -37.32 63.40 16.60
CA THR A 524 -38.50 62.96 17.37
C THR A 524 -38.53 61.43 17.41
N GLN A 525 -38.75 60.87 18.61
CA GLN A 525 -38.88 59.43 18.84
C GLN A 525 -40.01 58.82 18.00
N PRO A 526 -39.84 57.64 17.36
CA PRO A 526 -40.96 56.89 16.83
C PRO A 526 -41.52 55.90 17.86
N ALA A 527 -42.85 55.88 17.92
CA ALA A 527 -43.70 54.88 18.56
C ALA A 527 -43.56 53.50 17.85
N PRO A 528 -44.11 52.41 18.41
CA PRO A 528 -43.75 51.04 18.01
C PRO A 528 -44.24 50.71 16.59
N ALA A 529 -43.30 50.34 15.71
CA ALA A 529 -43.58 49.96 14.34
C ALA A 529 -44.18 48.55 14.26
N LEU A 530 -45.24 48.45 13.43
CA LEU A 530 -45.83 47.22 12.93
C LEU A 530 -44.79 46.38 12.14
N ALA A 531 -45.06 45.07 12.06
CA ALA A 531 -44.62 44.11 11.06
C ALA A 531 -43.38 44.50 10.22
N GLY A 532 -42.21 44.05 10.71
CA GLY A 532 -40.94 43.85 9.99
C GLY A 532 -40.70 44.71 8.75
N GLU A 533 -40.08 45.88 8.94
CA GLU A 533 -39.41 46.58 7.84
C GLU A 533 -38.36 45.62 7.25
N GLU A 534 -38.53 45.24 5.97
CA GLU A 534 -37.47 44.57 5.21
C GLU A 534 -36.24 45.47 5.19
N SER A 535 -35.06 44.92 5.51
CA SER A 535 -33.83 45.71 5.49
C SER A 535 -33.55 46.24 4.08
N GLU A 536 -32.84 47.36 3.98
CA GLU A 536 -32.40 47.89 2.67
C GLU A 536 -31.62 46.84 1.86
N GLU A 537 -30.92 45.93 2.53
CA GLU A 537 -30.19 44.82 1.92
C GLU A 537 -31.14 43.79 1.28
N ASP A 538 -32.29 43.54 1.91
CA ASP A 538 -33.30 42.61 1.43
C ASP A 538 -34.05 43.17 0.22
N GLN A 539 -34.28 44.49 0.20
CA GLN A 539 -34.82 45.18 -0.98
C GLN A 539 -33.83 45.19 -2.15
N GLN A 540 -32.54 45.40 -1.90
CA GLN A 540 -31.51 45.30 -2.93
C GLN A 540 -31.40 43.88 -3.47
N PHE A 541 -31.41 42.85 -2.62
CA PHE A 541 -31.35 41.45 -3.04
C PHE A 541 -32.57 41.04 -3.87
N ARG A 542 -33.77 41.50 -3.49
CA ARG A 542 -35.01 41.31 -4.28
C ARG A 542 -34.94 41.97 -5.65
N THR A 543 -34.39 43.18 -5.72
CA THR A 543 -34.23 43.91 -6.99
C THR A 543 -33.29 43.15 -7.93
N ILE A 544 -32.17 42.65 -7.39
CA ILE A 544 -31.21 41.82 -8.13
C ILE A 544 -31.87 40.52 -8.60
N PHE A 545 -32.64 39.85 -7.74
CA PHE A 545 -33.38 38.64 -8.12
C PHE A 545 -34.37 38.91 -9.26
N GLN A 546 -35.12 40.01 -9.20
CA GLN A 546 -36.07 40.39 -10.26
C GLN A 546 -35.38 40.68 -11.59
N GLU A 547 -34.21 41.31 -11.57
CA GLU A 547 -33.42 41.54 -12.79
C GLU A 547 -32.91 40.23 -13.43
N ILE A 548 -32.71 39.18 -12.64
CA ILE A 548 -32.21 37.88 -13.11
C ILE A 548 -33.35 36.95 -13.55
N ALA A 549 -34.42 36.89 -12.75
CA ALA A 549 -35.55 35.98 -12.95
C ALA A 549 -36.58 36.49 -13.98
N GLY A 550 -36.53 37.78 -14.31
CA GLY A 550 -37.45 38.42 -15.26
C GLY A 550 -38.91 38.32 -14.82
N GLU A 551 -39.83 38.23 -15.78
CA GLU A 551 -41.27 38.16 -15.52
C GLU A 551 -41.72 36.83 -14.89
N GLU A 552 -40.94 35.76 -15.07
CA GLU A 552 -41.28 34.43 -14.54
C GLU A 552 -41.04 34.30 -13.03
N MET A 553 -40.28 35.24 -12.41
CA MET A 553 -39.97 35.27 -10.97
C MET A 553 -39.34 33.97 -10.42
N GLU A 554 -38.78 33.15 -11.30
CA GLU A 554 -38.05 31.92 -11.01
C GLU A 554 -36.78 31.85 -11.86
N ILE A 555 -35.66 31.44 -11.25
CA ILE A 555 -34.36 31.40 -11.93
C ILE A 555 -34.10 30.01 -12.53
N THR A 556 -33.78 29.98 -13.83
CA THR A 556 -33.32 28.78 -14.54
C THR A 556 -31.81 28.52 -14.38
N ALA A 557 -31.36 27.30 -14.69
CA ALA A 557 -29.94 26.96 -14.66
C ALA A 557 -29.06 27.86 -15.55
N ASN A 558 -29.58 28.33 -16.69
CA ASN A 558 -28.84 29.23 -17.58
C ASN A 558 -28.71 30.65 -16.99
N GLU A 559 -29.77 31.16 -16.37
CA GLU A 559 -29.76 32.47 -15.71
C GLU A 559 -28.85 32.45 -14.48
N LEU A 560 -28.92 31.38 -13.68
CA LEU A 560 -28.02 31.16 -12.54
C LEU A 560 -26.55 31.13 -12.99
N ARG A 561 -26.24 30.41 -14.08
CA ARG A 561 -24.89 30.38 -14.65
C ARG A 561 -24.41 31.77 -15.05
N ASN A 562 -25.25 32.52 -15.76
CA ASN A 562 -24.87 33.83 -16.27
C ASN A 562 -24.62 34.81 -15.12
N VAL A 563 -25.45 34.82 -14.07
CA VAL A 563 -25.25 35.72 -12.94
C VAL A 563 -24.02 35.35 -12.12
N LEU A 564 -23.82 34.06 -11.82
CA LEU A 564 -22.68 33.60 -11.04
C LEU A 564 -21.36 33.88 -11.77
N ASN A 565 -21.31 33.66 -13.09
CA ASN A 565 -20.11 33.90 -13.88
C ASN A 565 -19.83 35.40 -14.04
N ARG A 566 -20.88 36.24 -14.11
CA ARG A 566 -20.71 37.70 -14.07
C ARG A 566 -20.08 38.14 -12.76
N VAL A 567 -20.50 37.57 -11.63
CA VAL A 567 -19.92 37.88 -10.30
C VAL A 567 -18.49 37.35 -10.18
N ILE A 568 -18.24 36.10 -10.58
CA ILE A 568 -16.88 35.52 -10.57
C ILE A 568 -15.91 36.34 -11.42
N SER A 569 -16.35 36.86 -12.58
CA SER A 569 -15.47 37.67 -13.45
C SER A 569 -14.95 38.95 -12.79
N THR A 570 -15.61 39.43 -11.73
CA THR A 570 -15.14 40.58 -10.93
C THR A 570 -14.05 40.19 -9.91
N HIS A 571 -13.93 38.90 -9.61
CA HIS A 571 -12.95 38.30 -8.69
C HIS A 571 -11.78 37.70 -9.46
N LYS A 572 -10.82 38.55 -9.85
CA LYS A 572 -9.59 38.13 -10.54
C LYS A 572 -8.69 37.19 -9.70
N ASP A 573 -8.98 37.06 -8.41
CA ASP A 573 -8.33 36.17 -7.46
C ASP A 573 -8.84 34.71 -7.54
N LEU A 574 -9.90 34.45 -8.31
CA LEU A 574 -10.43 33.11 -8.56
C LEU A 574 -10.02 32.67 -9.98
N ASN A 575 -9.19 31.63 -10.09
CA ASN A 575 -8.72 31.10 -11.36
C ASN A 575 -9.68 29.99 -11.85
N THR A 576 -10.84 30.40 -12.37
CA THR A 576 -11.87 29.49 -12.89
C THR A 576 -12.45 30.01 -14.20
N GLU A 577 -12.86 29.10 -15.08
CA GLU A 577 -13.58 29.44 -16.33
C GLU A 577 -15.04 29.87 -16.07
N GLY A 578 -15.46 29.86 -14.79
CA GLY A 578 -16.81 30.09 -14.34
C GLY A 578 -17.56 28.77 -14.10
N PHE A 579 -18.71 28.85 -13.45
CA PHE A 579 -19.59 27.72 -13.23
C PHE A 579 -20.06 27.10 -14.54
N SER A 580 -19.93 25.78 -14.61
CA SER A 580 -20.53 25.00 -15.68
C SER A 580 -22.07 24.96 -15.58
N LEU A 581 -22.75 24.71 -16.70
CA LEU A 581 -24.21 24.53 -16.69
C LEU A 581 -24.63 23.35 -15.80
N GLU A 582 -23.80 22.32 -15.71
CA GLU A 582 -24.07 21.13 -14.89
C GLU A 582 -23.91 21.41 -13.40
N SER A 583 -22.94 22.26 -13.02
CA SER A 583 -22.79 22.77 -11.66
C SER A 583 -24.05 23.53 -11.23
N CYS A 584 -24.55 24.43 -12.08
CA CYS A 584 -25.78 25.17 -11.82
C CYS A 584 -27.01 24.26 -11.72
N ARG A 585 -27.15 23.24 -12.58
CA ARG A 585 -28.23 22.24 -12.46
C ARG A 585 -28.15 21.47 -11.15
N SER A 586 -26.96 21.10 -10.71
CA SER A 586 -26.74 20.40 -9.44
C SER A 586 -27.11 21.28 -8.24
N MET A 587 -26.81 22.57 -8.30
CA MET A 587 -27.22 23.54 -7.28
C MET A 587 -28.73 23.69 -7.20
N ILE A 588 -29.41 23.78 -8.35
CA ILE A 588 -30.88 23.85 -8.38
C ILE A 588 -31.47 22.58 -7.78
N ALA A 589 -31.00 21.40 -8.20
CA ALA A 589 -31.49 20.13 -7.68
C ALA A 589 -31.29 19.93 -6.16
N LEU A 590 -30.37 20.68 -5.53
CA LEU A 590 -30.18 20.68 -4.07
C LEU A 590 -31.16 21.62 -3.35
N MET A 591 -31.48 22.76 -3.97
CA MET A 591 -32.22 23.86 -3.33
C MET A 591 -33.71 23.87 -3.68
N ASP A 592 -34.09 23.23 -4.78
CA ASP A 592 -35.45 23.09 -5.29
C ASP A 592 -36.29 22.22 -4.34
N MET A 593 -36.92 22.87 -3.37
CA MET A 593 -37.77 22.22 -2.37
C MET A 593 -39.20 22.03 -2.87
N ASP A 594 -39.62 22.84 -3.84
CA ASP A 594 -40.96 22.81 -4.42
C ASP A 594 -41.08 21.90 -5.67
N GLY A 595 -39.95 21.38 -6.18
CA GLY A 595 -39.88 20.42 -7.28
C GLY A 595 -40.10 21.05 -8.66
N THR A 596 -39.92 22.36 -8.77
CA THR A 596 -40.16 23.13 -10.01
C THR A 596 -39.04 22.98 -11.04
N GLY A 597 -37.87 22.50 -10.62
CA GLY A 597 -36.65 22.50 -11.42
C GLY A 597 -36.07 23.90 -11.65
N ARG A 598 -36.50 24.89 -10.86
CA ARG A 598 -36.10 26.30 -10.91
C ARG A 598 -35.85 26.78 -9.47
N LEU A 599 -35.43 28.04 -9.31
CA LEU A 599 -35.23 28.64 -7.98
C LEU A 599 -36.16 29.82 -7.75
N ASN A 600 -36.97 29.74 -6.71
CA ASN A 600 -37.69 30.89 -6.19
C ASN A 600 -36.77 31.82 -5.36
N LEU A 601 -37.28 32.98 -4.93
CA LEU A 601 -36.50 33.98 -4.20
C LEU A 601 -35.87 33.44 -2.89
N GLN A 602 -36.60 32.61 -2.15
CA GLN A 602 -36.12 32.08 -0.86
C GLN A 602 -35.02 31.04 -1.09
N GLU A 603 -35.20 30.14 -2.05
CA GLU A 603 -34.22 29.13 -2.44
C GLU A 603 -32.95 29.76 -2.99
N PHE A 604 -33.08 30.76 -3.87
CA PHE A 604 -31.95 31.51 -4.39
C PHE A 604 -31.18 32.25 -3.27
N ARG A 605 -31.89 32.86 -2.31
CA ARG A 605 -31.26 33.51 -1.15
C ARG A 605 -30.48 32.51 -0.31
N HIS A 606 -31.03 31.32 -0.08
CA HIS A 606 -30.36 30.27 0.67
C HIS A 606 -29.09 29.78 -0.05
N LEU A 607 -29.20 29.49 -1.35
CA LEU A 607 -28.08 29.09 -2.19
C LEU A 607 -26.97 30.16 -2.19
N TRP A 608 -27.34 31.43 -2.34
CA TRP A 608 -26.39 32.54 -2.39
C TRP A 608 -25.57 32.67 -1.10
N ASN A 609 -26.22 32.53 0.06
CA ASN A 609 -25.55 32.56 1.35
C ASN A 609 -24.55 31.41 1.52
N LYS A 610 -24.90 30.21 1.04
CA LYS A 610 -24.00 29.05 1.03
C LYS A 610 -22.78 29.28 0.14
N ILE A 611 -22.99 29.76 -1.09
CA ILE A 611 -21.90 30.06 -2.02
C ILE A 611 -20.96 31.12 -1.41
N LYS A 612 -21.49 32.15 -0.75
CA LYS A 612 -20.67 33.15 -0.03
C LYS A 612 -19.85 32.53 1.11
N GLN A 613 -20.45 31.67 1.92
CA GLN A 613 -19.75 30.97 3.00
C GLN A 613 -18.61 30.12 2.45
N TRP A 614 -18.88 29.31 1.42
CA TRP A 614 -17.89 28.46 0.78
C TRP A 614 -16.81 29.27 0.05
N GLN A 615 -17.14 30.41 -0.53
CA GLN A 615 -16.16 31.35 -1.08
C GLN A 615 -15.20 31.86 0.01
N GLY A 616 -15.72 32.19 1.19
CA GLY A 616 -14.90 32.60 2.34
C GLY A 616 -13.91 31.51 2.75
N ILE A 617 -14.37 30.25 2.82
CA ILE A 617 -13.53 29.09 3.13
C ILE A 617 -12.48 28.89 2.03
N PHE A 618 -12.88 28.90 0.75
CA PHE A 618 -11.94 28.72 -0.36
C PHE A 618 -10.84 29.79 -0.36
N LYS A 619 -11.19 31.06 -0.13
CA LYS A 619 -10.22 32.16 -0.04
C LYS A 619 -9.29 32.04 1.17
N HIS A 620 -9.76 31.43 2.27
CA HIS A 620 -8.91 31.18 3.44
C HIS A 620 -7.76 30.22 3.09
N TYR A 621 -8.05 29.17 2.30
CA TYR A 621 -7.07 28.16 1.90
C TYR A 621 -6.26 28.54 0.65
N ASN A 622 -6.80 29.37 -0.25
CA ASN A 622 -6.09 29.95 -1.40
C ASN A 622 -5.20 31.14 -0.98
N ALA A 623 -4.36 30.94 0.04
CA ALA A 623 -3.53 32.01 0.63
C ALA A 623 -2.46 32.55 -0.34
N ASP A 624 -2.06 31.74 -1.32
CA ASP A 624 -1.10 32.10 -2.36
C ASP A 624 -1.73 32.87 -3.53
N GLN A 625 -3.05 33.05 -3.53
CA GLN A 625 -3.82 33.67 -4.61
C GLN A 625 -3.58 33.00 -5.98
N SER A 626 -3.21 31.73 -6.00
CA SER A 626 -3.09 30.94 -7.24
C SER A 626 -4.43 30.76 -7.95
N GLY A 627 -5.51 30.96 -7.20
CA GLY A 627 -6.89 30.85 -7.66
C GLY A 627 -7.40 29.41 -7.67
N SER A 628 -6.64 28.49 -7.07
CA SER A 628 -6.97 27.08 -6.88
C SER A 628 -6.46 26.64 -5.51
N ILE A 629 -7.13 25.68 -4.87
CA ILE A 629 -6.60 25.02 -3.68
C ILE A 629 -6.05 23.65 -4.06
N ASN A 630 -4.98 23.21 -3.42
CA ASN A 630 -4.50 21.84 -3.65
C ASN A 630 -5.42 20.82 -2.95
N SER A 631 -5.32 19.56 -3.35
CA SER A 631 -6.15 18.48 -2.83
C SER A 631 -5.95 18.19 -1.33
N TYR A 632 -4.80 18.57 -0.74
CA TYR A 632 -4.57 18.44 0.71
C TYR A 632 -5.28 19.55 1.48
N GLU A 633 -5.29 20.77 0.94
CA GLU A 633 -6.07 21.90 1.46
C GLU A 633 -7.57 21.66 1.34
N MET A 634 -8.02 21.02 0.26
CA MET A 634 -9.41 20.59 0.08
C MET A 634 -9.93 19.80 1.27
N ARG A 635 -9.11 18.91 1.85
CA ARG A 635 -9.50 18.12 3.02
C ARG A 635 -9.87 19.00 4.21
N ASN A 636 -9.08 20.04 4.46
CA ASN A 636 -9.33 21.00 5.53
C ASN A 636 -10.51 21.91 5.21
N ALA A 637 -10.61 22.39 3.96
CA ALA A 637 -11.72 23.20 3.50
C ALA A 637 -13.07 22.49 3.61
N VAL A 638 -13.13 21.19 3.32
CA VAL A 638 -14.34 20.36 3.48
C VAL A 638 -14.71 20.17 4.96
N ASN A 639 -13.71 19.96 5.84
CA ASN A 639 -13.94 19.92 7.28
C ASN A 639 -14.50 21.26 7.81
N ASP A 640 -13.92 22.39 7.38
CA ASP A 640 -14.39 23.73 7.76
C ASP A 640 -15.76 24.08 7.17
N ALA A 641 -16.13 23.45 6.05
CA ALA A 641 -17.48 23.52 5.49
C ALA A 641 -18.49 22.68 6.29
N GLY A 642 -18.05 21.94 7.32
CA GLY A 642 -18.89 21.16 8.22
C GLY A 642 -18.98 19.67 7.87
N PHE A 643 -18.19 19.17 6.92
CA PHE A 643 -18.22 17.75 6.53
C PHE A 643 -16.98 17.03 7.04
N ARG A 644 -17.16 16.08 7.96
CA ARG A 644 -16.11 15.15 8.38
C ARG A 644 -16.25 13.87 7.56
N LEU A 645 -15.29 13.59 6.69
CA LEU A 645 -15.31 12.41 5.79
C LEU A 645 -14.15 11.45 6.12
N ASN A 646 -14.30 10.17 5.77
CA ASN A 646 -13.20 9.21 5.84
C ASN A 646 -12.23 9.37 4.66
N ASN A 647 -11.07 8.69 4.69
CA ASN A 647 -10.03 8.83 3.66
C ASN A 647 -10.53 8.43 2.27
N GLN A 648 -11.40 7.42 2.21
CA GLN A 648 -11.99 6.93 0.96
C GLN A 648 -12.82 7.99 0.24
N LEU A 649 -13.66 8.73 0.97
CA LEU A 649 -14.43 9.83 0.38
C LEU A 649 -13.52 10.96 -0.09
N TYR A 650 -12.43 11.25 0.64
CA TYR A 650 -11.43 12.21 0.20
C TYR A 650 -10.70 11.77 -1.07
N ASP A 651 -10.41 10.47 -1.23
CA ASP A 651 -9.85 9.92 -2.47
C ASP A 651 -10.81 10.14 -3.65
N ILE A 652 -12.10 9.81 -3.48
CA ILE A 652 -13.13 9.98 -4.51
C ILE A 652 -13.29 11.44 -4.89
N ILE A 653 -13.30 12.35 -3.90
CA ILE A 653 -13.40 13.80 -4.12
C ILE A 653 -12.20 14.28 -4.93
N THR A 654 -10.98 13.95 -4.49
CA THR A 654 -9.75 14.35 -5.17
C THR A 654 -9.76 13.88 -6.62
N MET A 655 -10.11 12.62 -6.86
CA MET A 655 -10.14 12.07 -8.20
C MET A 655 -11.22 12.63 -9.12
N ARG A 656 -12.33 13.09 -8.55
CA ARG A 656 -13.45 13.61 -9.32
C ARG A 656 -13.28 15.10 -9.64
N TYR A 657 -12.72 15.87 -8.71
CA TYR A 657 -12.73 17.33 -8.74
C TYR A 657 -11.36 17.97 -8.87
N ALA A 658 -10.26 17.24 -8.64
CA ALA A 658 -8.91 17.77 -8.87
C ALA A 658 -8.46 17.56 -10.31
N ASN A 659 -7.67 18.51 -10.81
CA ASN A 659 -7.05 18.45 -12.12
C ASN A 659 -5.75 17.61 -12.12
N GLU A 660 -5.05 17.53 -13.25
CA GLU A 660 -3.80 16.75 -13.40
C GLU A 660 -2.68 17.17 -12.42
N ASN A 661 -2.74 18.40 -11.93
CA ASN A 661 -1.80 18.96 -10.96
C ASN A 661 -2.27 18.81 -9.51
N MET A 662 -3.37 18.08 -9.27
CA MET A 662 -4.01 17.93 -7.95
C MET A 662 -4.55 19.25 -7.36
N ASN A 663 -4.90 20.19 -8.23
CA ASN A 663 -5.51 21.45 -7.84
C ASN A 663 -7.01 21.43 -8.14
N ILE A 664 -7.78 22.08 -7.28
CA ILE A 664 -9.23 22.21 -7.36
C ILE A 664 -9.56 23.69 -7.51
N ASP A 665 -10.26 24.02 -8.58
CA ASP A 665 -10.75 25.38 -8.82
C ASP A 665 -12.06 25.63 -8.06
N PHE A 666 -12.51 26.89 -8.07
CA PHE A 666 -13.68 27.28 -7.28
C PHE A 666 -14.99 26.60 -7.74
N ASP A 667 -15.19 26.41 -9.06
CA ASP A 667 -16.37 25.69 -9.58
C ASP A 667 -16.38 24.23 -9.07
N SER A 668 -15.25 23.54 -9.19
CA SER A 668 -15.13 22.14 -8.72
C SER A 668 -15.31 22.03 -7.21
N PHE A 669 -14.80 22.99 -6.44
CA PHE A 669 -14.97 23.07 -4.99
C PHE A 669 -16.45 23.18 -4.59
N VAL A 670 -17.15 24.16 -5.15
CA VAL A 670 -18.58 24.38 -4.85
C VAL A 670 -19.41 23.20 -5.34
N SER A 671 -19.14 22.69 -6.54
CA SER A 671 -19.83 21.50 -7.08
C SER A 671 -19.67 20.27 -6.19
N CYS A 672 -18.50 20.10 -5.57
CA CYS A 672 -18.25 19.05 -4.59
C CYS A 672 -19.12 19.23 -3.34
N LEU A 673 -19.13 20.42 -2.74
CA LEU A 673 -19.89 20.70 -1.51
C LEU A 673 -21.41 20.60 -1.73
N VAL A 674 -21.92 21.09 -2.85
CA VAL A 674 -23.33 20.93 -3.25
C VAL A 674 -23.71 19.45 -3.34
N ARG A 675 -22.85 18.63 -3.97
CA ARG A 675 -23.12 17.19 -4.11
C ARG A 675 -23.03 16.46 -2.77
N LEU A 676 -22.08 16.81 -1.91
CA LEU A 676 -21.99 16.26 -0.55
C LEU A 676 -23.24 16.61 0.25
N GLU A 677 -23.66 17.87 0.23
CA GLU A 677 -24.86 18.31 0.94
C GLU A 677 -26.12 17.57 0.47
N ALA A 678 -26.28 17.37 -0.85
CA ALA A 678 -27.39 16.60 -1.42
C ALA A 678 -27.41 15.13 -0.97
N MET A 679 -26.23 14.55 -0.71
CA MET A 679 -26.12 13.17 -0.21
C MET A 679 -26.50 13.07 1.27
N PHE A 680 -26.10 14.05 2.09
CA PHE A 680 -26.42 14.06 3.52
C PHE A 680 -27.88 14.47 3.81
N SER A 681 -28.45 15.38 3.03
CA SER A 681 -29.84 15.85 3.21
C SER A 681 -30.90 14.77 2.93
N LYS A 682 -30.56 13.74 2.14
CA LYS A 682 -31.44 12.60 1.86
C LYS A 682 -31.34 11.46 2.89
N SER A 683 -30.37 11.49 3.80
CA SER A 683 -30.17 10.45 4.82
C SER A 683 -30.92 10.73 6.14
N THR A 684 -31.57 11.89 6.27
CA THR A 684 -32.30 12.32 7.47
C THR A 684 -33.82 12.08 7.41
N HIS A 685 -34.30 11.27 6.46
CA HIS A 685 -35.70 10.83 6.37
C HIS A 685 -35.86 9.32 6.56
#